data_AF-A0A951K617-F1
#
_entry.id   AF-A0A951K617-F1
#
_cell.length_a   1.000
_cell.length_b   1.000
_cell.length_c   1.000
_cell.angle_alpha   90.00
_cell.angle_beta   90.00
_cell.angle_gamma   90.00
#
_symmetry.space_group_name_H-M   'P 1'
#
loop_
_entity.id
_entity.type
_entity.pdbx_description
1 polymer ?
#
loop_
_entity_poly.entity_id
_entity_poly.type
_entity_poly.pdbx_seq_one_letter_code
_entity_poly.pdbx_strand_id
1 'polypeptide(L)'
;MSDRGMALFAIARFLDNGDPDPAFGDGGRVTTEFVEGSVNAFGLAVDAEDRIITAGALLAPEATEFAFTRHLPSGELDGSFAGDGRLRVGFDGRSGGAMSVTLDSEQRIVAVGGVAAPDKGNEFAVVRLLEDGALDDSFGNEGRVVAAFDEGPGFALDVSIDPLDRIVAAGFANAQLPGNVFAVLRLLTDGTLDQRFGTNGRAVVEFTGIDTGFSVLHDHRWRIVVAGKVGPGAASDGAVARLLGDGRLDPSFGVNGRAYSDLGGSRGQVKAVALAGDRRIVLAGLSHENLDQFGIARLLPGGDHDQTFSFDGRSSSTFFDTDGAEDVVVDATNRVVAAGYTGTSGGGTVFATARLLSDGTPDMSFGLQGQVFADFVEGSVDRASAVAIDSASRIVVGGSIGHPRDWPLGHGPHRAGVRVVKAMPIPSQDARVNAVIYYPATREATNAPIAPGAPFPVAAFVHANRGAPPCPGTPTDDGNDLLELDTILRHLARWGYVVISGDASAAPPGPFFQIDLMQAEAEYMIAENTRGGSPFEQRLRTTDIVLIGHSTGGGAAYAVAASGALNVGAVAALVPSGQTRSVGNIPSLTVAVTRDDGTFGGNATAFYNSCESPKHLLTIGGANHFGFTESLCFGSDGDPLIARHDQQRIAAAYMTAFLQHYLRGAAGYAEVLTGATDVESLEPFDLEVQAET
;
A
#
# COMPACT_ATOMS: atom_id res chain seq x y z
N MET A 1 26.50 0.49 16.70
CA MET A 1 25.18 1.12 16.64
C MET A 1 24.55 0.60 15.37
N SER A 2 23.69 -0.42 15.48
CA SER A 2 23.00 -0.98 14.32
C SER A 2 21.82 -0.08 14.00
N ASP A 3 21.75 0.34 12.75
CA ASP A 3 20.69 1.15 12.15
C ASP A 3 19.36 0.38 12.20
N ARG A 4 18.71 0.35 13.38
CA ARG A 4 17.32 -0.05 13.47
C ARG A 4 16.55 1.14 12.96
N GLY A 5 16.19 1.11 11.69
CA GLY A 5 15.50 2.22 11.08
C GLY A 5 14.25 2.65 11.87
N MET A 6 14.00 3.96 11.86
CA MET A 6 12.84 4.65 12.44
C MET A 6 11.58 4.70 11.55
N ALA A 7 10.51 3.98 11.88
CA ALA A 7 9.24 4.07 11.14
C ALA A 7 8.73 5.52 11.15
N LEU A 8 8.11 5.95 10.03
CA LEU A 8 7.66 7.32 9.84
C LEU A 8 6.14 7.40 9.80
N PHE A 9 5.57 8.52 10.23
CA PHE A 9 4.17 8.83 9.95
C PHE A 9 4.02 9.13 8.46
N ALA A 10 2.98 8.62 7.84
CA ALA A 10 2.69 8.83 6.43
C ALA A 10 1.22 9.12 6.20
N ILE A 11 0.96 10.02 5.25
CA ILE A 11 -0.38 10.43 4.84
C ILE A 11 -0.44 10.41 3.32
N ALA A 12 -1.41 9.72 2.76
CA ALA A 12 -1.79 9.80 1.35
C ALA A 12 -3.15 10.51 1.24
N ARG A 13 -3.30 11.41 0.28
CA ARG A 13 -4.59 12.03 -0.04
C ARG A 13 -4.96 11.78 -1.49
N PHE A 14 -6.19 11.32 -1.71
CA PHE A 14 -6.76 11.03 -3.01
C PHE A 14 -7.97 11.92 -3.27
N LEU A 15 -8.16 12.32 -4.53
CA LEU A 15 -9.36 12.99 -5.00
C LEU A 15 -10.55 12.02 -5.02
N ASP A 16 -11.76 12.53 -5.22
CA ASP A 16 -12.98 11.70 -5.30
C ASP A 16 -12.94 10.69 -6.46
N ASN A 17 -12.06 10.83 -7.46
CA ASN A 17 -11.89 9.81 -8.51
C ASN A 17 -10.75 8.82 -8.20
N GLY A 18 -10.08 8.94 -7.05
CA GLY A 18 -8.96 8.09 -6.66
C GLY A 18 -7.59 8.53 -7.18
N ASP A 19 -7.52 9.58 -8.00
CA ASP A 19 -6.23 10.14 -8.37
C ASP A 19 -5.53 10.74 -7.13
N PRO A 20 -4.21 10.55 -6.94
CA PRO A 20 -3.47 11.24 -5.89
C PRO A 20 -3.66 12.76 -5.99
N ASP A 21 -3.96 13.43 -4.88
CA ASP A 21 -4.22 14.87 -4.86
C ASP A 21 -2.91 15.65 -5.11
N PRO A 22 -2.73 16.29 -6.28
CA PRO A 22 -1.50 16.99 -6.60
C PRO A 22 -1.27 18.24 -5.75
N ALA A 23 -2.28 18.72 -5.02
CA ALA A 23 -2.18 19.87 -4.12
C ALA A 23 -1.77 19.47 -2.68
N PHE A 24 -1.52 18.18 -2.44
CA PHE A 24 -1.12 17.65 -1.13
C PHE A 24 0.31 17.13 -1.17
N GLY A 25 1.22 17.73 -0.39
CA GLY A 25 2.59 17.27 -0.22
C GLY A 25 3.32 16.99 -1.52
N ASP A 26 4.07 15.90 -1.56
CA ASP A 26 4.72 15.39 -2.77
C ASP A 26 3.76 14.50 -3.56
N GLY A 27 2.90 15.14 -4.35
CA GLY A 27 2.05 14.45 -5.31
C GLY A 27 0.98 13.56 -4.70
N GLY A 28 0.38 14.00 -3.60
CA GLY A 28 -0.64 13.28 -2.86
C GLY A 28 -0.10 12.61 -1.61
N ARG A 29 1.18 12.78 -1.26
CA ARG A 29 1.85 12.05 -0.18
C ARG A 29 2.68 12.95 0.72
N VAL A 30 2.69 12.62 2.01
CA VAL A 30 3.54 13.27 3.02
C VAL A 30 4.11 12.19 3.93
N THR A 31 5.40 12.30 4.26
CA THR A 31 6.03 11.54 5.34
C THR A 31 6.52 12.52 6.41
N THR A 32 6.50 12.11 7.67
CA THR A 32 6.91 12.94 8.79
C THR A 32 7.73 12.14 9.79
N GLU A 33 8.95 12.61 10.01
CA GLU A 33 9.88 12.05 10.98
C GLU A 33 9.82 12.81 12.31
N PHE A 34 10.19 12.13 13.39
CA PHE A 34 10.51 12.73 14.69
C PHE A 34 12.02 12.65 14.90
N VAL A 35 12.61 13.67 15.52
CA VAL A 35 14.08 13.83 15.67
C VAL A 35 14.75 12.67 16.44
N GLU A 36 13.98 11.92 17.22
CA GLU A 36 14.46 10.77 18.00
C GLU A 36 13.35 9.73 18.13
N GLY A 37 13.55 8.53 17.59
CA GLY A 37 12.65 7.39 17.77
C GLY A 37 11.82 7.02 16.53
N SER A 38 11.32 5.80 16.55
CA SER A 38 10.40 5.26 15.53
C SER A 38 8.96 5.66 15.88
N VAL A 39 8.16 6.03 14.89
CA VAL A 39 6.75 6.38 15.11
C VAL A 39 5.81 5.45 14.36
N ASN A 40 4.75 5.00 15.04
CA ASN A 40 3.65 4.27 14.42
C ASN A 40 2.38 5.10 14.53
N ALA A 41 1.80 5.53 13.40
CA ALA A 41 0.49 6.19 13.37
C ALA A 41 -0.61 5.14 13.32
N PHE A 42 -1.62 5.33 14.17
CA PHE A 42 -2.74 4.41 14.31
C PHE A 42 -4.09 5.10 14.06
N GLY A 43 -4.21 6.40 14.40
CA GLY A 43 -5.45 7.17 14.22
C GLY A 43 -5.24 8.44 13.38
N LEU A 44 -6.31 8.85 12.70
CA LEU A 44 -6.36 10.08 11.90
C LEU A 44 -7.70 10.79 12.09
N ALA A 45 -7.68 12.11 12.22
CA ALA A 45 -8.86 12.97 12.21
C ALA A 45 -8.64 14.17 11.29
N VAL A 46 -9.73 14.71 10.74
CA VAL A 46 -9.73 15.94 9.93
C VAL A 46 -10.64 16.96 10.60
N ASP A 47 -10.15 18.18 10.80
CA ASP A 47 -10.93 19.25 11.43
C ASP A 47 -11.74 20.08 10.43
N ALA A 48 -12.50 21.04 10.95
CA ALA A 48 -13.37 21.90 10.14
C ALA A 48 -12.63 22.77 9.12
N GLU A 49 -11.30 22.94 9.28
CA GLU A 49 -10.42 23.68 8.38
C GLU A 49 -9.66 22.75 7.42
N ASP A 50 -10.04 21.47 7.33
CA ASP A 50 -9.37 20.39 6.58
C ASP A 50 -7.91 20.14 7.02
N ARG A 51 -7.52 20.56 8.23
CA ARG A 51 -6.21 20.17 8.78
C ARG A 51 -6.30 18.73 9.26
N ILE A 52 -5.20 18.02 9.11
CA ILE A 52 -5.13 16.58 9.35
C ILE A 52 -4.35 16.35 10.63
N ILE A 53 -4.97 15.71 11.61
CA ILE A 53 -4.34 15.31 12.87
C ILE A 53 -4.06 13.81 12.78
N THR A 54 -2.82 13.41 12.97
CA THR A 54 -2.45 11.99 13.12
C THR A 54 -1.99 11.73 14.55
N ALA A 55 -2.37 10.58 15.09
CA ALA A 55 -2.00 10.15 16.44
C ALA A 55 -1.42 8.74 16.43
N GLY A 56 -0.48 8.50 17.34
CA GLY A 56 0.23 7.25 17.40
C GLY A 56 1.14 7.07 18.61
N ALA A 57 2.13 6.21 18.45
CA ALA A 57 3.14 5.93 19.46
C ALA A 57 4.53 6.33 18.95
N LEU A 58 5.24 7.12 19.74
CA LEU A 58 6.67 7.38 19.55
C LEU A 58 7.47 6.45 20.45
N LEU A 59 8.33 5.62 19.84
CA LEU A 59 9.28 4.77 20.53
C LEU A 59 10.59 5.54 20.74
N ALA A 60 10.64 6.35 21.80
CA ALA A 60 11.86 7.05 22.21
C ALA A 60 12.74 6.14 23.09
N PRO A 61 14.05 6.43 23.23
CA PRO A 61 14.97 5.58 24.00
C PRO A 61 14.58 5.35 25.45
N GLU A 62 13.95 6.35 26.09
CA GLU A 62 13.63 6.33 27.52
C GLU A 62 12.21 5.82 27.82
N ALA A 63 11.24 6.08 26.94
CA ALA A 63 9.84 5.64 27.08
C ALA A 63 9.10 5.69 25.74
N THR A 64 8.01 4.92 25.63
CA THR A 64 7.05 5.12 24.54
C THR A 64 6.06 6.23 24.93
N GLU A 65 5.83 7.20 24.07
CA GLU A 65 4.93 8.34 24.34
C GLU A 65 3.81 8.44 23.30
N PHE A 66 2.72 9.12 23.66
CA PHE A 66 1.70 9.50 22.69
C PHE A 66 2.32 10.54 21.75
N ALA A 67 2.18 10.34 20.45
CA ALA A 67 2.72 11.23 19.45
C ALA A 67 1.61 11.74 18.53
N PHE A 68 1.70 13.03 18.21
CA PHE A 68 0.74 13.71 17.35
C PHE A 68 1.48 14.52 16.31
N THR A 69 0.89 14.62 15.13
CA THR A 69 1.25 15.65 14.17
C THR A 69 0.00 16.32 13.64
N ARG A 70 0.13 17.60 13.26
CA ARG A 70 -0.90 18.30 12.49
C ARG A 70 -0.33 18.82 11.19
N HIS A 71 -1.03 18.53 10.11
CA HIS A 71 -0.72 19.01 8.76
C HIS A 71 -1.82 19.94 8.26
N LEU A 72 -1.43 20.96 7.52
CA LEU A 72 -2.34 21.84 6.79
C LEU A 72 -3.01 21.07 5.63
N PRO A 73 -4.08 21.62 5.02
CA PRO A 73 -4.66 21.05 3.81
C PRO A 73 -3.67 20.97 2.64
N SER A 74 -2.53 21.65 2.68
CA SER A 74 -1.45 21.49 1.70
C SER A 74 -0.57 20.26 1.94
N GLY A 75 -0.66 19.61 3.10
CA GLY A 75 0.24 18.56 3.55
C GLY A 75 1.51 19.07 4.24
N GLU A 76 1.72 20.39 4.31
CA GLU A 76 2.78 20.97 5.13
C GLU A 76 2.45 20.83 6.62
N LEU A 77 3.47 20.67 7.46
CA LEU A 77 3.27 20.69 8.92
C LEU A 77 2.76 22.05 9.39
N ASP A 78 1.77 22.01 10.28
CA ASP A 78 1.18 23.22 10.83
C ASP A 78 2.01 23.75 12.01
N GLY A 79 2.84 24.76 11.75
CA GLY A 79 3.67 25.41 12.78
C GLY A 79 2.89 26.12 13.90
N SER A 80 1.57 26.29 13.78
CA SER A 80 0.74 26.78 14.88
C SER A 80 0.40 25.70 15.92
N PHE A 81 0.60 24.42 15.58
CA PHE A 81 0.39 23.29 16.47
C PHE A 81 1.69 22.95 17.18
N ALA A 82 1.74 23.10 18.50
CA ALA A 82 2.93 22.86 19.33
C ALA A 82 4.23 23.57 18.87
N GLY A 83 4.13 24.56 17.97
CA GLY A 83 5.23 25.37 17.44
C GLY A 83 5.91 24.82 16.18
N ASP A 84 5.79 23.53 15.89
CA ASP A 84 6.47 22.89 14.73
C ASP A 84 5.63 21.79 14.03
N GLY A 85 4.35 21.67 14.40
CA GLY A 85 3.43 20.66 13.88
C GLY A 85 3.56 19.29 14.54
N ARG A 86 4.41 19.12 15.56
CA ARG A 86 4.63 17.84 16.26
C ARG A 86 4.44 17.99 17.75
N LEU A 87 3.80 17.01 18.37
CA LEU A 87 3.61 16.98 19.81
C LEU A 87 3.86 15.59 20.37
N ARG A 88 4.49 15.55 21.55
CA ARG A 88 4.65 14.35 22.37
C ARG A 88 3.95 14.56 23.69
N VAL A 89 3.21 13.55 24.17
CA VAL A 89 2.54 13.59 25.46
C VAL A 89 2.90 12.35 26.27
N GLY A 90 3.62 12.57 27.36
CA GLY A 90 3.89 11.54 28.38
C GLY A 90 2.81 11.46 29.45
N PHE A 91 2.86 10.37 30.23
CA PHE A 91 2.00 10.10 31.39
C PHE A 91 2.86 9.81 32.63
N ASP A 92 3.57 10.81 33.13
CA ASP A 92 4.40 10.73 34.36
C ASP A 92 5.42 9.58 34.35
N GLY A 93 6.10 9.39 33.20
CA GLY A 93 7.10 8.33 33.02
C GLY A 93 6.54 6.96 32.68
N ARG A 94 5.22 6.85 32.45
CA ARG A 94 4.57 5.61 31.99
C ARG A 94 4.65 5.50 30.47
N SER A 95 5.20 4.40 29.98
CA SER A 95 5.24 4.11 28.54
C SER A 95 3.86 3.79 27.99
N GLY A 96 3.47 4.40 26.86
CA GLY A 96 2.19 4.17 26.20
C GLY A 96 2.09 4.89 24.86
N GLY A 97 1.02 4.61 24.11
CA GLY A 97 0.80 5.20 22.78
C GLY A 97 -0.69 5.39 22.48
N ALA A 98 -1.00 6.38 21.63
CA ALA A 98 -2.35 6.61 21.13
C ALA A 98 -2.68 5.60 20.03
N MET A 99 -3.93 5.15 19.99
CA MET A 99 -4.47 4.24 18.97
C MET A 99 -5.52 4.91 18.09
N SER A 100 -6.28 5.86 18.63
CA SER A 100 -7.32 6.57 17.91
C SER A 100 -7.40 8.02 18.38
N VAL A 101 -7.86 8.88 17.48
CA VAL A 101 -7.99 10.32 17.68
C VAL A 101 -9.27 10.82 17.02
N THR A 102 -9.95 11.74 17.69
CA THR A 102 -11.16 12.39 17.18
C THR A 102 -11.22 13.83 17.70
N LEU A 103 -12.24 14.57 17.26
CA LEU A 103 -12.46 15.97 17.63
C LEU A 103 -13.81 16.11 18.32
N ASP A 104 -13.88 16.92 19.37
CA ASP A 104 -15.15 17.26 20.01
C ASP A 104 -15.85 18.45 19.33
N SER A 105 -17.01 18.85 19.84
CA SER A 105 -17.80 19.94 19.24
C SER A 105 -17.09 21.30 19.27
N GLU A 106 -16.05 21.46 20.10
CA GLU A 106 -15.21 22.66 20.20
C GLU A 106 -13.89 22.52 19.40
N GLN A 107 -13.77 21.49 18.56
CA GLN A 107 -12.55 21.17 17.78
C GLN A 107 -11.32 20.89 18.65
N ARG A 108 -11.52 20.52 19.92
CA ARG A 108 -10.43 19.99 20.76
C ARG A 108 -10.13 18.56 20.35
N ILE A 109 -8.85 18.20 20.43
CA ILE A 109 -8.36 16.90 20.01
C ILE A 109 -8.48 15.93 21.18
N VAL A 110 -9.19 14.83 20.99
CA VAL A 110 -9.33 13.76 21.99
C VAL A 110 -8.68 12.50 21.43
N ALA A 111 -7.71 11.95 22.14
CA ALA A 111 -7.05 10.72 21.74
C ALA A 111 -7.04 9.69 22.86
N VAL A 112 -7.11 8.42 22.47
CA VAL A 112 -7.16 7.28 23.40
C VAL A 112 -6.09 6.26 23.08
N GLY A 113 -5.69 5.50 24.08
CA GLY A 113 -4.74 4.41 23.95
C GLY A 113 -4.57 3.68 25.27
N GLY A 114 -3.33 3.29 25.56
CA GLY A 114 -3.01 2.72 26.86
C GLY A 114 -1.62 3.05 27.33
N VAL A 115 -1.46 3.03 28.66
CA VAL A 115 -0.21 3.34 29.36
C VAL A 115 0.12 2.26 30.38
N ALA A 116 1.38 1.84 30.42
CA ALA A 116 1.87 0.85 31.35
C ALA A 116 1.73 1.35 32.80
N ALA A 117 1.09 0.58 33.66
CA ALA A 117 1.10 0.79 35.11
C ALA A 117 2.18 -0.13 35.74
N PRO A 118 2.99 0.38 36.69
CA PRO A 118 4.13 -0.37 37.26
C PRO A 118 3.81 -1.79 37.79
N ASP A 119 2.60 -1.99 38.32
CA ASP A 119 2.20 -3.27 38.96
C ASP A 119 0.91 -3.89 38.39
N LYS A 120 0.30 -3.29 37.36
CA LYS A 120 -1.06 -3.67 36.88
C LYS A 120 -1.18 -3.91 35.37
N GLY A 121 -0.06 -3.87 34.63
CA GLY A 121 -0.09 -3.91 33.16
C GLY A 121 -0.66 -2.62 32.57
N ASN A 122 -1.14 -2.65 31.32
CA ASN A 122 -1.65 -1.45 30.66
C ASN A 122 -3.01 -1.01 31.22
N GLU A 123 -3.26 0.30 31.29
CA GLU A 123 -4.55 0.91 31.64
C GLU A 123 -5.02 1.80 30.49
N PHE A 124 -6.33 2.04 30.37
CA PHE A 124 -6.87 2.97 29.37
C PHE A 124 -6.33 4.37 29.65
N ALA A 125 -5.88 5.05 28.60
CA ALA A 125 -5.45 6.43 28.66
C ALA A 125 -6.28 7.29 27.70
N VAL A 126 -6.66 8.48 28.15
CA VAL A 126 -7.33 9.49 27.34
C VAL A 126 -6.58 10.81 27.54
N VAL A 127 -6.29 11.51 26.45
CA VAL A 127 -5.78 12.88 26.49
C VAL A 127 -6.72 13.79 25.73
N ARG A 128 -6.93 15.00 26.26
CA ARG A 128 -7.55 16.10 25.51
C ARG A 128 -6.57 17.25 25.33
N LEU A 129 -6.44 17.71 24.10
CA LEU A 129 -5.61 18.83 23.70
C LEU A 129 -6.50 19.94 23.14
N LEU A 130 -6.10 21.18 23.36
CA LEU A 130 -6.64 22.34 22.68
C LEU A 130 -6.22 22.34 21.22
N GLU A 131 -6.84 23.22 20.44
CA GLU A 131 -6.56 23.37 19.01
C GLU A 131 -5.08 23.70 18.74
N ASP A 132 -4.38 24.43 19.61
CA ASP A 132 -2.95 24.73 19.43
C ASP A 132 -2.01 23.58 19.86
N GLY A 133 -2.57 22.46 20.34
CA GLY A 133 -1.82 21.32 20.84
C GLY A 133 -1.43 21.42 22.32
N ALA A 134 -1.78 22.50 23.02
CA ALA A 134 -1.63 22.55 24.48
C ALA A 134 -2.57 21.54 25.16
N LEU A 135 -2.21 21.05 26.34
CA LEU A 135 -3.11 20.21 27.14
C LEU A 135 -4.29 21.03 27.64
N ASP A 136 -5.48 20.43 27.63
CA ASP A 136 -6.67 21.08 28.20
C ASP A 136 -6.74 20.85 29.71
N ASP A 137 -6.27 21.83 30.48
CA ASP A 137 -6.26 21.78 31.96
C ASP A 137 -7.67 21.66 32.59
N SER A 138 -8.75 21.89 31.83
CA SER A 138 -10.12 21.66 32.29
C SER A 138 -10.57 20.20 32.22
N PHE A 139 -9.74 19.32 31.64
CA PHE A 139 -10.05 17.91 31.44
C PHE A 139 -9.22 17.01 32.36
N GLY A 140 -9.90 16.23 33.19
CA GLY A 140 -9.26 15.23 34.04
C GLY A 140 -8.16 15.82 34.93
N ASN A 141 -6.98 15.23 34.89
CA ASN A 141 -5.79 15.73 35.54
C ASN A 141 -4.84 16.33 34.48
N GLU A 142 -4.84 17.65 34.33
CA GLU A 142 -3.96 18.37 33.39
C GLU A 142 -4.07 17.83 31.95
N GLY A 143 -5.29 17.70 31.45
CA GLY A 143 -5.58 17.19 30.10
C GLY A 143 -5.58 15.67 29.98
N ARG A 144 -5.38 14.91 31.08
CA ARG A 144 -5.19 13.45 31.04
C ARG A 144 -6.17 12.70 31.94
N VAL A 145 -6.56 11.52 31.48
CA VAL A 145 -7.30 10.54 32.26
C VAL A 145 -6.64 9.17 32.10
N VAL A 146 -6.43 8.48 33.22
CA VAL A 146 -6.05 7.07 33.21
C VAL A 146 -7.07 6.27 34.00
N ALA A 147 -7.60 5.21 33.40
CA ALA A 147 -8.66 4.40 33.98
C ALA A 147 -8.32 2.90 33.89
N ALA A 148 -8.29 2.25 35.05
CA ALA A 148 -8.21 0.79 35.14
C ALA A 148 -9.58 0.14 35.02
N PHE A 149 -9.61 -1.13 34.63
CA PHE A 149 -10.75 -2.04 34.70
C PHE A 149 -10.54 -3.04 35.85
N ASP A 150 -11.63 -3.50 36.46
CA ASP A 150 -11.55 -4.46 37.57
C ASP A 150 -11.16 -5.86 37.07
N GLU A 151 -11.43 -6.13 35.80
CA GLU A 151 -11.12 -7.38 35.11
C GLU A 151 -9.61 -7.60 34.99
N GLY A 152 -8.85 -6.52 34.74
CA GLY A 152 -7.39 -6.56 34.62
C GLY A 152 -6.83 -5.53 33.62
N PRO A 153 -5.57 -5.73 33.17
CA PRO A 153 -4.91 -4.83 32.22
C PRO A 153 -5.72 -4.65 30.94
N GLY A 154 -5.76 -3.44 30.38
CA GLY A 154 -6.50 -3.14 29.17
C GLY A 154 -5.84 -2.10 28.29
N PHE A 155 -6.38 -1.94 27.09
CA PHE A 155 -5.94 -0.93 26.12
C PHE A 155 -7.16 -0.38 25.40
N ALA A 156 -7.29 0.95 25.32
CA ALA A 156 -8.27 1.59 24.45
C ALA A 156 -7.75 1.53 23.01
N LEU A 157 -8.60 1.09 22.08
CA LEU A 157 -8.26 0.97 20.67
C LEU A 157 -8.99 2.02 19.83
N ASP A 158 -10.18 2.47 20.26
CA ASP A 158 -10.95 3.46 19.52
C ASP A 158 -11.80 4.38 20.41
N VAL A 159 -12.17 5.56 19.90
CA VAL A 159 -12.90 6.60 20.60
C VAL A 159 -14.01 7.19 19.75
N SER A 160 -15.15 7.43 20.38
CA SER A 160 -16.25 8.19 19.78
C SER A 160 -16.80 9.21 20.77
N ILE A 161 -17.34 10.31 20.24
CA ILE A 161 -17.92 11.40 21.02
C ILE A 161 -19.40 11.53 20.65
N ASP A 162 -20.26 11.77 21.63
CA ASP A 162 -21.68 12.04 21.42
C ASP A 162 -21.99 13.55 21.41
N PRO A 163 -23.21 14.00 21.07
CA PRO A 163 -23.54 15.42 20.94
C PRO A 163 -23.55 16.20 22.26
N LEU A 164 -23.36 15.52 23.38
CA LEU A 164 -23.19 16.14 24.69
C LEU A 164 -21.70 16.23 25.05
N ASP A 165 -20.79 16.02 24.09
CA ASP A 165 -19.34 15.92 24.26
C ASP A 165 -18.92 14.91 25.34
N ARG A 166 -19.70 13.84 25.49
CA ARG A 166 -19.28 12.70 26.31
C ARG A 166 -18.40 11.80 25.47
N ILE A 167 -17.29 11.39 26.04
CA ILE A 167 -16.27 10.58 25.36
C ILE A 167 -16.49 9.12 25.71
N VAL A 168 -16.63 8.27 24.70
CA VAL A 168 -16.72 6.82 24.83
C VAL A 168 -15.48 6.19 24.22
N ALA A 169 -14.67 5.53 25.05
CA ALA A 169 -13.49 4.81 24.61
C ALA A 169 -13.74 3.30 24.74
N ALA A 170 -13.38 2.54 23.70
CA ALA A 170 -13.54 1.09 23.67
C ALA A 170 -12.23 0.38 23.35
N GLY A 171 -12.14 -0.87 23.78
CA GLY A 171 -10.96 -1.69 23.60
C GLY A 171 -11.14 -3.05 24.24
N PHE A 172 -10.10 -3.52 24.92
CA PHE A 172 -10.16 -4.77 25.69
C PHE A 172 -9.65 -4.60 27.12
N ALA A 173 -10.16 -5.45 28.02
CA ALA A 173 -9.58 -5.68 29.34
C ALA A 173 -9.32 -7.19 29.52
N ASN A 174 -8.20 -7.56 30.12
CA ASN A 174 -7.79 -8.94 30.31
C ASN A 174 -8.47 -9.51 31.57
N ALA A 175 -9.47 -10.38 31.41
CA ALA A 175 -10.05 -11.13 32.52
C ALA A 175 -9.28 -12.44 32.71
N GLN A 176 -9.04 -12.88 33.97
CA GLN A 176 -8.26 -14.10 34.23
C GLN A 176 -8.79 -15.36 33.53
N LEU A 177 -10.10 -15.48 33.25
CA LEU A 177 -10.77 -16.48 32.40
C LEU A 177 -12.15 -15.92 31.97
N PRO A 178 -12.63 -16.09 30.71
CA PRO A 178 -12.12 -16.91 29.61
C PRO A 178 -11.09 -16.22 28.68
N GLY A 179 -10.63 -15.02 29.01
CA GLY A 179 -9.68 -14.25 28.20
C GLY A 179 -9.95 -12.75 28.26
N ASN A 180 -9.53 -12.03 27.22
CA ASN A 180 -9.88 -10.62 27.09
C ASN A 180 -11.40 -10.45 26.88
N VAL A 181 -11.98 -9.35 27.40
CA VAL A 181 -13.37 -8.93 27.20
C VAL A 181 -13.43 -7.61 26.43
N PHE A 182 -14.54 -7.32 25.75
CA PHE A 182 -14.76 -5.97 25.23
C PHE A 182 -14.97 -5.02 26.40
N ALA A 183 -14.17 -3.96 26.46
CA ALA A 183 -14.20 -2.99 27.55
C ALA A 183 -14.58 -1.62 26.99
N VAL A 184 -15.55 -0.96 27.62
CA VAL A 184 -16.03 0.37 27.25
C VAL A 184 -16.06 1.25 28.48
N LEU A 185 -15.48 2.45 28.39
CA LEU A 185 -15.64 3.49 29.39
C LEU A 185 -16.35 4.69 28.79
N ARG A 186 -17.05 5.45 29.65
CA ARG A 186 -17.60 6.76 29.29
C ARG A 186 -17.12 7.84 30.25
N LEU A 187 -16.60 8.92 29.69
CA LEU A 187 -16.25 10.15 30.39
C LEU A 187 -17.26 11.25 30.08
N LEU A 188 -17.47 12.14 31.04
CA LEU A 188 -18.13 13.42 30.84
C LEU A 188 -17.16 14.39 30.14
N THR A 189 -17.69 15.55 29.72
CA THR A 189 -16.92 16.61 29.05
C THR A 189 -15.78 17.18 29.91
N ASP A 190 -15.78 16.96 31.22
CA ASP A 190 -14.67 17.37 32.12
C ASP A 190 -13.65 16.24 32.36
N GLY A 191 -13.81 15.09 31.68
CA GLY A 191 -12.93 13.93 31.84
C GLY A 191 -13.23 13.06 33.06
N THR A 192 -14.24 13.39 33.86
CA THR A 192 -14.68 12.53 34.95
C THR A 192 -15.48 11.34 34.42
N LEU A 193 -15.37 10.17 35.07
CA LEU A 193 -16.14 8.98 34.71
C LEU A 193 -17.64 9.19 34.92
N ASP A 194 -18.45 8.91 33.90
CA ASP A 194 -19.91 9.03 33.98
C ASP A 194 -20.49 7.90 34.86
N GLN A 195 -20.76 8.21 36.12
CA GLN A 195 -21.28 7.25 37.10
C GLN A 195 -22.67 6.66 36.73
N ARG A 196 -23.35 7.17 35.70
CA ARG A 196 -24.61 6.61 35.18
C ARG A 196 -24.41 5.61 34.06
N PHE A 197 -23.18 5.37 33.63
CA PHE A 197 -22.84 4.41 32.59
C PHE A 197 -22.30 3.11 33.21
N GLY A 198 -22.98 2.00 32.94
CA GLY A 198 -22.63 0.69 33.46
C GLY A 198 -22.37 0.71 34.96
N THR A 199 -21.21 0.20 35.37
CA THR A 199 -20.71 0.23 36.74
C THR A 199 -19.60 1.26 36.84
N ASN A 200 -19.83 2.36 37.56
CA ASN A 200 -18.84 3.42 37.82
C ASN A 200 -18.20 3.99 36.53
N GLY A 201 -18.98 4.16 35.45
CA GLY A 201 -18.49 4.67 34.17
C GLY A 201 -17.92 3.62 33.22
N ARG A 202 -18.09 2.33 33.53
CA ARG A 202 -17.53 1.20 32.76
C ARG A 202 -18.59 0.18 32.40
N ALA A 203 -18.48 -0.37 31.21
CA ALA A 203 -19.24 -1.52 30.76
C ALA A 203 -18.29 -2.55 30.17
N VAL A 204 -18.57 -3.82 30.42
CA VAL A 204 -17.88 -4.95 29.80
C VAL A 204 -18.86 -5.82 29.06
N VAL A 205 -18.44 -6.31 27.89
CA VAL A 205 -19.23 -7.25 27.08
C VAL A 205 -18.42 -8.51 26.88
N GLU A 206 -18.92 -9.60 27.45
CA GLU A 206 -18.35 -10.93 27.29
C GLU A 206 -18.93 -11.62 26.05
N PHE A 207 -18.08 -12.23 25.23
CA PHE A 207 -18.44 -13.27 24.28
C PHE A 207 -17.80 -14.60 24.70
N THR A 208 -18.15 -15.69 24.00
CA THR A 208 -17.55 -17.01 24.24
C THR A 208 -16.20 -17.12 23.52
N GLY A 209 -15.08 -16.85 24.21
CA GLY A 209 -13.74 -16.94 23.64
C GLY A 209 -12.75 -15.93 24.22
N ILE A 210 -11.64 -15.69 23.52
CA ILE A 210 -10.76 -14.55 23.76
C ILE A 210 -11.26 -13.40 22.88
N ASP A 211 -11.57 -12.24 23.47
CA ASP A 211 -12.25 -11.17 22.75
C ASP A 211 -11.39 -9.90 22.65
N THR A 212 -11.50 -9.12 21.58
CA THR A 212 -10.87 -7.79 21.52
C THR A 212 -11.78 -6.86 20.72
N GLY A 213 -12.30 -5.82 21.38
CA GLY A 213 -13.06 -4.76 20.72
C GLY A 213 -12.09 -3.79 20.06
N PHE A 214 -12.18 -3.60 18.76
CA PHE A 214 -11.26 -2.76 17.99
C PHE A 214 -11.83 -1.36 17.72
N SER A 215 -13.13 -1.24 17.45
CA SER A 215 -13.74 0.02 17.03
C SER A 215 -15.08 0.32 17.73
N VAL A 216 -15.39 1.61 17.90
CA VAL A 216 -16.60 2.09 18.59
C VAL A 216 -17.22 3.30 17.89
N LEU A 217 -18.54 3.30 17.77
CA LEU A 217 -19.29 4.47 17.31
C LEU A 217 -20.63 4.63 18.02
N HIS A 218 -21.24 5.80 17.84
CA HIS A 218 -22.63 6.05 18.20
C HIS A 218 -23.55 5.87 16.99
N ASP A 219 -24.64 5.11 17.15
CA ASP A 219 -25.66 5.02 16.11
C ASP A 219 -26.58 6.26 16.09
N HIS A 220 -27.50 6.32 15.13
CA HIS A 220 -28.47 7.41 14.96
C HIS A 220 -29.41 7.66 16.17
N ARG A 221 -29.39 6.80 17.19
CA ARG A 221 -30.14 6.95 18.46
C ARG A 221 -29.21 7.15 19.66
N TRP A 222 -27.93 7.42 19.41
CA TRP A 222 -26.88 7.57 20.43
C TRP A 222 -26.69 6.33 21.29
N ARG A 223 -26.98 5.15 20.72
CA ARG A 223 -26.57 3.86 21.28
C ARG A 223 -25.14 3.59 20.82
N ILE A 224 -24.39 2.84 21.61
CA ILE A 224 -22.97 2.59 21.35
C ILE A 224 -22.83 1.25 20.64
N VAL A 225 -22.21 1.22 19.47
CA VAL A 225 -21.85 0.01 18.74
C VAL A 225 -20.35 -0.22 18.93
N VAL A 226 -19.99 -1.43 19.34
CA VAL A 226 -18.59 -1.85 19.49
C VAL A 226 -18.37 -3.06 18.61
N ALA A 227 -17.32 -3.06 17.81
CA ALA A 227 -16.98 -4.17 16.92
C ALA A 227 -15.55 -4.66 17.17
N GLY A 228 -15.32 -5.95 16.92
CA GLY A 228 -14.02 -6.55 17.09
C GLY A 228 -13.95 -8.02 16.71
N LYS A 229 -13.14 -8.80 17.43
CA LYS A 229 -13.00 -10.25 17.20
C LYS A 229 -13.27 -11.07 18.45
N VAL A 230 -13.71 -12.32 18.25
CA VAL A 230 -13.99 -13.32 19.28
C VAL A 230 -13.37 -14.65 18.86
N GLY A 231 -12.63 -15.31 19.75
CA GLY A 231 -12.06 -16.65 19.54
C GLY A 231 -10.52 -16.70 19.47
N PRO A 232 -9.91 -17.88 19.62
CA PRO A 232 -8.45 -18.01 19.74
C PRO A 232 -7.71 -17.84 18.40
N GLY A 233 -6.74 -16.92 18.36
CA GLY A 233 -5.75 -16.83 17.29
C GLY A 233 -6.35 -16.66 15.91
N ALA A 234 -5.97 -17.52 14.96
CA ALA A 234 -6.43 -17.52 13.58
C ALA A 234 -7.85 -18.11 13.37
N ALA A 235 -8.54 -18.52 14.44
CA ALA A 235 -9.90 -19.07 14.41
C ALA A 235 -10.96 -18.06 14.91
N SER A 236 -10.66 -16.75 14.83
CA SER A 236 -11.55 -15.71 15.35
C SER A 236 -12.65 -15.34 14.36
N ASP A 237 -13.85 -15.09 14.88
CA ASP A 237 -14.97 -14.50 14.14
C ASP A 237 -15.10 -13.01 14.46
N GLY A 238 -15.66 -12.25 13.53
CA GLY A 238 -16.07 -10.88 13.78
C GLY A 238 -17.23 -10.83 14.77
N ALA A 239 -17.18 -9.88 15.69
CA ALA A 239 -18.25 -9.71 16.68
C ALA A 239 -18.62 -8.26 16.84
N VAL A 240 -19.92 -8.02 17.02
CA VAL A 240 -20.49 -6.69 17.20
C VAL A 240 -21.43 -6.72 18.40
N ALA A 241 -21.27 -5.76 19.30
CA ALA A 241 -22.18 -5.53 20.41
C ALA A 241 -22.83 -4.15 20.28
N ARG A 242 -24.08 -4.04 20.72
CA ARG A 242 -24.73 -2.73 20.90
C ARG A 242 -25.13 -2.51 22.36
N LEU A 243 -24.74 -1.38 22.90
CA LEU A 243 -25.09 -0.90 24.23
C LEU A 243 -26.08 0.27 24.14
N LEU A 244 -26.98 0.35 25.10
CA LEU A 244 -27.82 1.50 25.35
C LEU A 244 -26.96 2.67 25.88
N GLY A 245 -27.55 3.87 25.89
CA GLY A 245 -26.90 5.08 26.42
C GLY A 245 -26.60 5.03 27.92
N ASP A 246 -26.92 3.96 28.64
CA ASP A 246 -26.51 3.72 30.04
C ASP A 246 -25.53 2.54 30.18
N GLY A 247 -25.02 1.99 29.07
CA GLY A 247 -24.01 0.93 29.07
C GLY A 247 -24.56 -0.49 29.20
N ARG A 248 -25.88 -0.67 29.34
CA ARG A 248 -26.50 -2.00 29.28
C ARG A 248 -26.58 -2.48 27.83
N LEU A 249 -26.47 -3.79 27.61
CA LEU A 249 -26.69 -4.38 26.29
C LEU A 249 -28.10 -4.06 25.75
N ASP A 250 -28.18 -3.73 24.46
CA ASP A 250 -29.44 -3.44 23.78
C ASP A 250 -30.12 -4.74 23.33
N PRO A 251 -31.23 -5.16 23.97
CA PRO A 251 -31.88 -6.43 23.63
C PRO A 251 -32.49 -6.45 22.22
N SER A 252 -32.57 -5.30 21.53
CA SER A 252 -33.07 -5.21 20.15
C SER A 252 -31.99 -5.41 19.07
N PHE A 253 -30.76 -5.74 19.46
CA PHE A 253 -29.65 -6.00 18.53
C PHE A 253 -29.21 -7.46 18.59
N GLY A 254 -29.23 -8.13 17.44
CA GLY A 254 -28.87 -9.54 17.30
C GLY A 254 -29.52 -10.40 18.38
N VAL A 255 -28.71 -11.20 19.07
CA VAL A 255 -29.11 -12.01 20.21
C VAL A 255 -28.64 -11.35 21.50
N ASN A 256 -29.56 -10.75 22.26
CA ASN A 256 -29.28 -10.10 23.55
C ASN A 256 -28.18 -9.02 23.48
N GLY A 257 -28.18 -8.20 22.43
CA GLY A 257 -27.22 -7.12 22.23
C GLY A 257 -25.94 -7.51 21.51
N ARG A 258 -25.86 -8.74 20.98
CA ARG A 258 -24.67 -9.29 20.32
C ARG A 258 -25.01 -9.86 18.94
N ALA A 259 -24.12 -9.64 17.99
CA ALA A 259 -24.14 -10.23 16.67
C ALA A 259 -22.74 -10.77 16.34
N TYR A 260 -22.71 -11.87 15.60
CA TYR A 260 -21.48 -12.40 15.00
C TYR A 260 -21.51 -12.08 13.51
N SER A 261 -20.38 -11.70 12.95
CA SER A 261 -20.24 -11.36 11.54
C SER A 261 -19.01 -12.03 10.95
N ASP A 262 -19.25 -12.79 9.90
CA ASP A 262 -18.21 -13.23 8.99
C ASP A 262 -18.09 -12.17 7.86
N LEU A 263 -16.85 -11.83 7.51
CA LEU A 263 -16.49 -10.81 6.52
C LEU A 263 -16.32 -11.37 5.09
N GLY A 264 -16.84 -12.56 4.81
CA GLY A 264 -16.78 -13.23 3.51
C GLY A 264 -15.74 -14.34 3.43
N GLY A 265 -15.35 -14.91 4.58
CA GLY A 265 -14.30 -15.92 4.70
C GLY A 265 -14.59 -17.00 5.75
N SER A 266 -13.83 -18.08 5.77
CA SER A 266 -13.95 -19.11 6.82
C SER A 266 -13.68 -18.59 8.25
N ARG A 267 -12.97 -17.44 8.38
CA ARG A 267 -12.73 -16.66 9.61
C ARG A 267 -12.70 -15.16 9.29
N GLY A 268 -12.88 -14.30 10.29
CA GLY A 268 -12.73 -12.86 10.09
C GLY A 268 -12.44 -12.06 11.36
N GLN A 269 -11.70 -10.95 11.22
CA GLN A 269 -11.48 -9.98 12.29
C GLN A 269 -12.10 -8.65 11.87
N VAL A 270 -13.06 -8.13 12.63
CA VAL A 270 -13.53 -6.76 12.41
C VAL A 270 -12.56 -5.80 13.08
N LYS A 271 -12.03 -4.86 12.30
CA LYS A 271 -11.09 -3.82 12.74
C LYS A 271 -11.78 -2.48 12.91
N ALA A 272 -12.71 -2.17 12.02
CA ALA A 272 -13.40 -0.89 12.03
C ALA A 272 -14.90 -1.02 11.78
N VAL A 273 -15.64 -0.07 12.33
CA VAL A 273 -17.08 0.07 12.11
C VAL A 273 -17.40 1.49 11.64
N ALA A 274 -18.28 1.60 10.65
CA ALA A 274 -18.83 2.87 10.18
C ALA A 274 -20.36 2.81 10.09
N LEU A 275 -21.00 3.97 10.16
CA LEU A 275 -22.45 4.10 10.06
C LEU A 275 -22.83 4.73 8.72
N ALA A 276 -23.66 4.04 7.93
CA ALA A 276 -24.25 4.60 6.74
C ALA A 276 -25.46 5.50 7.07
N GLY A 277 -25.75 6.48 6.21
CA GLY A 277 -26.84 7.45 6.39
C GLY A 277 -28.23 6.82 6.42
N ASP A 278 -28.38 5.60 5.90
CA ASP A 278 -29.58 4.77 5.96
C ASP A 278 -29.69 3.92 7.25
N ARG A 279 -28.80 4.18 8.23
CA ARG A 279 -28.71 3.54 9.55
C ARG A 279 -28.10 2.13 9.55
N ARG A 280 -27.63 1.64 8.41
CA ARG A 280 -26.89 0.38 8.33
C ARG A 280 -25.49 0.54 8.91
N ILE A 281 -24.94 -0.57 9.39
CA ILE A 281 -23.63 -0.64 10.02
C ILE A 281 -22.70 -1.32 9.04
N VAL A 282 -21.60 -0.67 8.67
CA VAL A 282 -20.56 -1.22 7.80
C VAL A 282 -19.41 -1.68 8.68
N LEU A 283 -18.92 -2.89 8.43
CA LEU A 283 -17.79 -3.50 9.11
C LEU A 283 -16.67 -3.68 8.10
N ALA A 284 -15.43 -3.38 8.50
CA ALA A 284 -14.25 -3.69 7.71
C ALA A 284 -13.19 -4.41 8.54
N GLY A 285 -12.39 -5.23 7.88
CA GLY A 285 -11.29 -5.93 8.52
C GLY A 285 -10.64 -6.99 7.65
N LEU A 286 -10.18 -8.05 8.30
CA LEU A 286 -9.50 -9.18 7.66
C LEU A 286 -10.50 -10.31 7.44
N SER A 287 -10.60 -10.81 6.21
CA SER A 287 -11.30 -12.04 5.85
C SER A 287 -10.27 -13.13 5.57
N HIS A 288 -10.46 -14.33 6.12
CA HIS A 288 -9.52 -15.45 5.97
C HIS A 288 -10.19 -16.65 5.31
N GLU A 289 -9.81 -16.93 4.07
CA GLU A 289 -10.08 -18.20 3.37
C GLU A 289 -8.80 -19.03 3.29
N ASN A 290 -7.84 -18.61 2.44
CA ASN A 290 -6.50 -19.20 2.29
C ASN A 290 -5.35 -18.20 2.57
N LEU A 291 -5.63 -16.91 2.42
CA LEU A 291 -4.81 -15.74 2.76
C LEU A 291 -5.70 -14.71 3.45
N ASP A 292 -5.13 -13.71 4.14
CA ASP A 292 -5.90 -12.53 4.57
C ASP A 292 -6.36 -11.72 3.36
N GLN A 293 -7.60 -11.24 3.39
CA GLN A 293 -8.20 -10.36 2.38
C GLN A 293 -8.90 -9.16 3.03
N PHE A 294 -9.07 -8.06 2.28
CA PHE A 294 -9.98 -6.97 2.64
C PHE A 294 -11.42 -7.48 2.70
N GLY A 295 -11.91 -7.67 3.93
CA GLY A 295 -13.28 -8.08 4.19
C GLY A 295 -14.15 -6.88 4.57
N ILE A 296 -15.28 -6.71 3.89
CA ILE A 296 -16.30 -5.71 4.20
C ILE A 296 -17.64 -6.42 4.36
N ALA A 297 -18.37 -6.15 5.45
CA ALA A 297 -19.73 -6.64 5.62
C ALA A 297 -20.66 -5.49 5.98
N ARG A 298 -21.95 -5.67 5.70
CA ARG A 298 -22.98 -4.71 6.12
C ARG A 298 -24.05 -5.40 6.95
N LEU A 299 -24.40 -4.77 8.06
CA LEU A 299 -25.49 -5.17 8.94
C LEU A 299 -26.65 -4.18 8.84
N LEU A 300 -27.86 -4.71 8.98
CA LEU A 300 -29.07 -3.94 9.26
C LEU A 300 -28.98 -3.28 10.64
N PRO A 301 -29.80 -2.25 10.93
CA PRO A 301 -29.89 -1.67 12.27
C PRO A 301 -30.27 -2.68 13.36
N GLY A 302 -30.81 -3.85 13.01
CA GLY A 302 -31.10 -4.94 13.94
C GLY A 302 -29.90 -5.82 14.29
N GLY A 303 -28.79 -5.74 13.55
CA GLY A 303 -27.60 -6.59 13.71
C GLY A 303 -27.56 -7.81 12.81
N ASP A 304 -28.63 -8.08 12.05
CA ASP A 304 -28.65 -9.10 11.00
C ASP A 304 -27.86 -8.63 9.77
N HIS A 305 -27.25 -9.55 9.02
CA HIS A 305 -26.59 -9.23 7.75
C HIS A 305 -27.56 -8.61 6.73
N ASP A 306 -27.12 -7.56 6.05
CA ASP A 306 -27.88 -6.91 4.99
C ASP A 306 -27.63 -7.58 3.64
N GLN A 307 -28.47 -8.56 3.29
CA GLN A 307 -28.38 -9.31 2.03
C GLN A 307 -28.50 -8.45 0.75
N THR A 308 -28.82 -7.16 0.86
CA THR A 308 -28.83 -6.25 -0.29
C THR A 308 -27.44 -5.71 -0.64
N PHE A 309 -26.46 -5.91 0.23
CA PHE A 309 -25.06 -5.56 -0.01
C PHE A 309 -24.34 -6.77 -0.62
N SER A 310 -23.81 -6.65 -1.83
CA SER A 310 -23.09 -7.72 -2.54
C SER A 310 -23.85 -9.07 -2.61
N PHE A 311 -25.19 -9.03 -2.55
CA PHE A 311 -26.14 -10.15 -2.60
C PHE A 311 -26.13 -11.14 -1.42
N ASP A 312 -25.11 -11.15 -0.56
CA ASP A 312 -25.01 -12.01 0.63
C ASP A 312 -24.72 -11.23 1.94
N GLY A 313 -24.59 -9.91 1.84
CA GLY A 313 -24.25 -9.01 2.94
C GLY A 313 -22.75 -8.80 3.14
N ARG A 314 -21.91 -9.29 2.22
CA ARG A 314 -20.45 -9.36 2.36
C ARG A 314 -19.77 -9.03 1.02
N SER A 315 -18.68 -8.30 1.08
CA SER A 315 -17.84 -7.96 -0.07
C SER A 315 -16.41 -8.25 0.33
N SER A 316 -15.73 -9.13 -0.40
CA SER A 316 -14.29 -9.25 -0.33
C SER A 316 -13.67 -8.59 -1.55
N SER A 317 -12.61 -7.83 -1.32
CA SER A 317 -11.74 -7.34 -2.39
C SER A 317 -10.41 -8.05 -2.25
N THR A 318 -9.84 -8.44 -3.38
CA THR A 318 -8.50 -9.00 -3.45
C THR A 318 -7.66 -8.05 -4.28
N PHE A 319 -6.47 -7.69 -3.78
CA PHE A 319 -5.55 -6.80 -4.50
C PHE A 319 -4.42 -7.63 -5.13
N PHE A 320 -3.34 -7.91 -4.39
CA PHE A 320 -2.18 -8.69 -4.87
C PHE A 320 -1.98 -9.96 -4.04
N ASP A 321 -1.38 -9.82 -2.86
CA ASP A 321 -1.14 -10.85 -1.83
C ASP A 321 -1.89 -10.44 -0.54
N THR A 322 -1.72 -11.19 0.56
CA THR A 322 -2.19 -10.95 1.94
C THR A 322 -2.52 -9.47 2.19
N ASP A 323 -3.81 -9.17 2.22
CA ASP A 323 -4.34 -7.81 2.30
C ASP A 323 -5.32 -7.68 3.46
N GLY A 324 -5.35 -6.51 4.10
CA GLY A 324 -6.19 -6.29 5.28
C GLY A 324 -6.68 -4.87 5.41
N ALA A 325 -8.01 -4.73 5.54
CA ALA A 325 -8.62 -3.45 5.89
C ALA A 325 -8.37 -3.17 7.38
N GLU A 326 -7.92 -1.97 7.70
CA GLU A 326 -7.72 -1.52 9.08
C GLU A 326 -8.80 -0.52 9.49
N ASP A 327 -9.28 0.30 8.55
CA ASP A 327 -10.28 1.32 8.82
C ASP A 327 -11.30 1.50 7.69
N VAL A 328 -12.47 2.03 8.01
CA VAL A 328 -13.58 2.26 7.08
C VAL A 328 -14.37 3.50 7.42
N VAL A 329 -14.75 4.24 6.38
CA VAL A 329 -15.66 5.39 6.45
C VAL A 329 -16.75 5.28 5.40
N VAL A 330 -17.87 5.96 5.66
CA VAL A 330 -18.99 6.06 4.71
C VAL A 330 -19.19 7.52 4.38
N ASP A 331 -19.23 7.84 3.10
CA ASP A 331 -19.40 9.22 2.64
C ASP A 331 -20.89 9.66 2.65
N ALA A 332 -21.13 10.94 2.37
CA ALA A 332 -22.47 11.52 2.35
C ALA A 332 -23.41 10.90 1.28
N THR A 333 -22.87 10.17 0.31
CA THR A 333 -23.60 9.46 -0.74
C THR A 333 -23.80 7.97 -0.43
N ASN A 334 -23.40 7.50 0.75
CA ASN A 334 -23.36 6.10 1.18
C ASN A 334 -22.38 5.21 0.41
N ARG A 335 -21.36 5.78 -0.23
CA ARG A 335 -20.21 4.99 -0.72
C ARG A 335 -19.34 4.61 0.48
N VAL A 336 -18.82 3.40 0.45
CA VAL A 336 -17.95 2.84 1.50
C VAL A 336 -16.51 3.00 1.05
N VAL A 337 -15.65 3.59 1.87
CA VAL A 337 -14.21 3.69 1.64
C VAL A 337 -13.49 2.94 2.74
N ALA A 338 -12.75 1.90 2.38
CA ALA A 338 -11.94 1.12 3.31
C ALA A 338 -10.45 1.29 2.98
N ALA A 339 -9.62 1.41 4.01
CA ALA A 339 -8.18 1.55 3.86
C ALA A 339 -7.41 0.56 4.74
N GLY A 340 -6.20 0.25 4.32
CA GLY A 340 -5.34 -0.74 4.95
C GLY A 340 -4.10 -0.99 4.12
N TYR A 341 -3.65 -2.24 4.02
CA TYR A 341 -2.42 -2.57 3.31
C TYR A 341 -2.58 -3.79 2.42
N THR A 342 -1.73 -3.89 1.40
CA THR A 342 -1.58 -5.09 0.58
C THR A 342 -0.11 -5.37 0.34
N GLY A 343 0.25 -6.65 0.23
CA GLY A 343 1.59 -7.08 -0.16
C GLY A 343 1.94 -6.63 -1.57
N THR A 344 3.23 -6.34 -1.81
CA THR A 344 3.75 -6.07 -3.15
C THR A 344 4.56 -7.26 -3.67
N SER A 345 4.61 -7.39 -5.00
CA SER A 345 5.47 -8.37 -5.68
C SER A 345 6.96 -8.14 -5.33
N GLY A 346 7.30 -6.85 -5.20
CA GLY A 346 8.56 -6.31 -4.72
C GLY A 346 8.72 -6.38 -3.20
N GLY A 347 8.00 -7.23 -2.47
CA GLY A 347 8.25 -7.49 -1.05
C GLY A 347 7.96 -6.29 -0.13
N GLY A 348 7.26 -6.56 0.98
CA GLY A 348 6.74 -5.49 1.82
C GLY A 348 5.28 -5.21 1.51
N THR A 349 4.79 -4.03 1.90
CA THR A 349 3.37 -3.68 1.79
C THR A 349 3.22 -2.23 1.37
N VAL A 350 2.12 -1.91 0.69
CA VAL A 350 1.74 -0.53 0.32
C VAL A 350 0.40 -0.16 0.93
N PHE A 351 0.12 1.15 1.05
CA PHE A 351 -1.23 1.58 1.41
C PHE A 351 -2.19 1.15 0.31
N ALA A 352 -3.27 0.47 0.69
CA ALA A 352 -4.36 0.07 -0.19
C ALA A 352 -5.65 0.76 0.24
N THR A 353 -6.43 1.23 -0.72
CA THR A 353 -7.75 1.82 -0.46
C THR A 353 -8.73 1.34 -1.50
N ALA A 354 -9.87 0.81 -1.03
CA ALA A 354 -10.97 0.38 -1.88
C ALA A 354 -12.19 1.26 -1.65
N ARG A 355 -12.93 1.54 -2.72
CA ARG A 355 -14.23 2.20 -2.66
C ARG A 355 -15.31 1.32 -3.26
N LEU A 356 -16.38 1.12 -2.49
CA LEU A 356 -17.58 0.41 -2.89
C LEU A 356 -18.77 1.37 -2.98
N LEU A 357 -19.70 1.06 -3.87
CA LEU A 357 -21.01 1.70 -3.94
C LEU A 357 -21.88 1.31 -2.74
N SER A 358 -23.01 1.99 -2.58
CA SER A 358 -23.97 1.71 -1.51
C SER A 358 -24.64 0.34 -1.61
N ASP A 359 -24.39 -0.43 -2.65
CA ASP A 359 -24.83 -1.82 -2.78
C ASP A 359 -23.67 -2.82 -2.58
N GLY A 360 -22.46 -2.36 -2.26
CA GLY A 360 -21.28 -3.19 -2.00
C GLY A 360 -20.49 -3.59 -3.23
N THR A 361 -20.95 -3.23 -4.44
CA THR A 361 -20.18 -3.43 -5.67
C THR A 361 -19.02 -2.43 -5.76
N PRO A 362 -17.87 -2.79 -6.37
CA PRO A 362 -16.76 -1.87 -6.56
C PRO A 362 -17.15 -0.61 -7.34
N ASP A 363 -16.73 0.56 -6.86
CA ASP A 363 -16.94 1.82 -7.57
C ASP A 363 -15.93 1.97 -8.70
N MET A 364 -16.32 1.55 -9.91
CA MET A 364 -15.46 1.59 -11.10
C MET A 364 -15.04 3.00 -11.55
N SER A 365 -15.55 4.07 -10.93
CA SER A 365 -15.09 5.45 -11.14
C SER A 365 -13.91 5.85 -10.26
N PHE A 366 -13.55 5.00 -9.29
CA PHE A 366 -12.47 5.24 -8.33
C PHE A 366 -11.24 4.42 -8.71
N GLY A 367 -10.16 5.11 -9.07
CA GLY A 367 -8.88 4.48 -9.38
C GLY A 367 -8.99 3.36 -10.41
N LEU A 368 -8.26 2.27 -10.19
CA LEU A 368 -8.34 1.06 -11.00
C LEU A 368 -9.32 0.10 -10.32
N GLN A 369 -10.48 -0.13 -10.93
CA GLN A 369 -11.49 -1.09 -10.46
C GLN A 369 -12.01 -0.85 -9.03
N GLY A 370 -12.13 0.41 -8.63
CA GLY A 370 -12.55 0.75 -7.28
C GLY A 370 -11.40 0.76 -6.27
N GLN A 371 -10.14 0.75 -6.73
CA GLN A 371 -8.97 0.61 -5.86
C GLN A 371 -7.88 1.62 -6.21
N VAL A 372 -7.16 2.07 -5.18
CA VAL A 372 -5.97 2.93 -5.30
C VAL A 372 -4.89 2.47 -4.34
N PHE A 373 -3.64 2.72 -4.72
CA PHE A 373 -2.47 2.37 -3.91
C PHE A 373 -1.57 3.58 -3.70
N ALA A 374 -0.98 3.69 -2.51
CA ALA A 374 0.09 4.62 -2.25
C ALA A 374 1.30 3.85 -1.72
N ASP A 375 2.30 3.75 -2.59
CA ASP A 375 3.66 3.36 -2.22
C ASP A 375 4.45 4.65 -1.91
N PHE A 376 4.98 4.74 -0.70
CA PHE A 376 5.82 5.88 -0.30
C PHE A 376 7.29 5.60 -0.60
N VAL A 377 7.70 4.36 -0.38
CA VAL A 377 9.07 3.89 -0.57
C VAL A 377 9.00 2.45 -1.06
N GLU A 378 9.48 2.23 -2.27
CA GLU A 378 9.47 0.92 -2.91
C GLU A 378 10.14 -0.13 -2.00
N GLY A 379 9.57 -1.35 -1.94
CA GLY A 379 10.11 -2.45 -1.13
C GLY A 379 10.02 -2.27 0.40
N SER A 380 9.37 -1.19 0.88
CA SER A 380 9.16 -0.95 2.30
C SER A 380 7.86 -1.61 2.81
N VAL A 381 7.67 -1.60 4.13
CA VAL A 381 6.46 -2.14 4.77
C VAL A 381 5.58 -0.96 5.17
N ASP A 382 4.71 -0.54 4.26
CA ASP A 382 3.75 0.54 4.48
C ASP A 382 2.44 -0.04 4.99
N ARG A 383 1.94 0.52 6.09
CA ARG A 383 0.69 0.09 6.71
C ARG A 383 -0.21 1.30 6.91
N ALA A 384 -1.26 1.42 6.10
CA ALA A 384 -2.34 2.33 6.43
C ALA A 384 -3.09 1.80 7.66
N SER A 385 -3.51 2.69 8.54
CA SER A 385 -4.23 2.34 9.78
C SER A 385 -5.50 3.15 9.99
N ALA A 386 -5.67 4.27 9.29
CA ALA A 386 -6.84 5.13 9.42
C ALA A 386 -7.23 5.76 8.08
N VAL A 387 -8.52 6.01 7.89
CA VAL A 387 -9.06 6.76 6.74
C VAL A 387 -10.09 7.78 7.21
N ALA A 388 -10.07 8.95 6.58
CA ALA A 388 -11.07 10.00 6.76
C ALA A 388 -11.46 10.61 5.40
N ILE A 389 -12.59 11.32 5.40
CA ILE A 389 -13.04 12.11 4.26
C ILE A 389 -13.13 13.56 4.69
N ASP A 390 -12.48 14.45 3.94
CA ASP A 390 -12.48 15.87 4.25
C ASP A 390 -13.70 16.61 3.66
N SER A 391 -13.82 17.91 3.95
CA SER A 391 -14.98 18.71 3.54
C SER A 391 -15.15 18.81 2.01
N ALA A 392 -14.09 18.55 1.25
CA ALA A 392 -14.07 18.53 -0.21
C ALA A 392 -14.31 17.13 -0.79
N SER A 393 -14.71 16.14 0.03
CA SER A 393 -14.88 14.73 -0.36
C SER A 393 -13.59 14.06 -0.87
N ARG A 394 -12.42 14.58 -0.47
CA ARG A 394 -11.15 13.90 -0.71
C ARG A 394 -10.93 12.86 0.39
N ILE A 395 -10.27 11.77 0.01
CA ILE A 395 -9.99 10.65 0.90
C ILE A 395 -8.59 10.83 1.47
N VAL A 396 -8.47 10.88 2.78
CA VAL A 396 -7.21 11.02 3.52
C VAL A 396 -6.92 9.69 4.21
N VAL A 397 -5.77 9.10 3.93
CA VAL A 397 -5.35 7.80 4.46
C VAL A 397 -4.06 8.00 5.24
N GLY A 398 -4.07 7.62 6.52
CA GLY A 398 -2.94 7.77 7.43
C GLY A 398 -2.40 6.42 7.89
N GLY A 399 -1.11 6.37 8.18
CA GLY A 399 -0.47 5.17 8.69
C GLY A 399 1.04 5.33 8.87
N SER A 400 1.73 4.20 8.86
CA SER A 400 3.18 4.15 9.10
C SER A 400 3.88 3.54 7.91
N ILE A 401 5.06 4.07 7.59
CA ILE A 401 5.92 3.49 6.54
C ILE A 401 7.16 2.89 7.20
N GLY A 402 7.55 1.73 6.70
CA GLY A 402 8.78 1.05 7.09
C GLY A 402 10.00 1.72 6.49
N HIS A 403 11.17 1.15 6.73
CA HIS A 403 12.40 1.70 6.15
C HIS A 403 12.49 1.41 4.67
N PRO A 404 13.06 2.35 3.88
CA PRO A 404 13.67 1.97 2.63
C PRO A 404 14.62 0.80 2.89
N ARG A 405 14.46 -0.28 2.14
CA ARG A 405 15.60 -1.16 1.87
C ARG A 405 16.34 -0.50 0.71
N ASP A 406 17.62 -0.20 0.89
CA ASP A 406 18.42 0.46 -0.15
C ASP A 406 18.33 -0.32 -1.48
N TRP A 407 17.99 0.37 -2.58
CA TRP A 407 18.18 -0.21 -3.90
C TRP A 407 19.66 -0.47 -4.10
N PRO A 408 20.06 -1.64 -4.63
CA PRO A 408 21.43 -1.82 -5.07
C PRO A 408 21.72 -0.74 -6.12
N LEU A 409 22.84 -0.02 -5.96
CA LEU A 409 23.23 1.18 -6.73
C LEU A 409 22.45 2.48 -6.43
N GLY A 410 21.42 2.44 -5.59
CA GLY A 410 20.58 3.57 -5.19
C GLY A 410 19.32 3.77 -6.05
N HIS A 411 18.43 4.67 -5.61
CA HIS A 411 17.12 4.91 -6.24
C HIS A 411 17.17 5.71 -7.55
N GLY A 412 18.34 6.16 -8.01
CA GLY A 412 18.50 7.05 -9.16
C GLY A 412 18.26 8.54 -8.86
N PRO A 413 18.68 9.44 -9.76
CA PRO A 413 18.64 10.90 -9.52
C PRO A 413 17.27 11.54 -9.75
N HIS A 414 16.27 10.80 -10.24
CA HIS A 414 14.93 11.31 -10.54
C HIS A 414 13.84 10.59 -9.74
N ARG A 415 12.61 11.08 -9.84
CA ARG A 415 11.41 10.32 -9.47
C ARG A 415 10.81 9.65 -10.71
N ALA A 416 9.95 8.64 -10.53
CA ALA A 416 9.23 8.01 -11.62
C ALA A 416 7.86 8.68 -11.83
N GLY A 417 7.69 9.29 -12.99
CA GLY A 417 6.38 9.70 -13.49
C GLY A 417 5.74 8.57 -14.29
N VAL A 418 4.42 8.48 -14.26
CA VAL A 418 3.66 7.48 -15.02
C VAL A 418 2.61 8.14 -15.91
N ARG A 419 2.41 7.63 -17.12
CA ARG A 419 1.40 8.13 -18.07
C ARG A 419 0.71 6.96 -18.73
N VAL A 420 -0.60 6.85 -18.51
CA VAL A 420 -1.44 5.86 -19.21
C VAL A 420 -1.74 6.36 -20.62
N VAL A 421 -1.46 5.54 -21.62
CA VAL A 421 -1.81 5.74 -23.02
C VAL A 421 -2.97 4.80 -23.34
N LYS A 422 -4.12 5.38 -23.65
CA LYS A 422 -5.28 4.61 -24.10
C LYS A 422 -5.19 4.38 -25.60
N ALA A 423 -5.33 3.13 -26.01
CA ALA A 423 -5.44 2.74 -27.42
C ALA A 423 -4.24 3.17 -28.29
N MET A 424 -3.01 2.90 -27.86
CA MET A 424 -1.80 3.00 -28.68
C MET A 424 -1.94 2.15 -29.96
N PRO A 425 -1.65 2.70 -31.16
CA PRO A 425 -1.79 1.96 -32.42
C PRO A 425 -0.68 0.91 -32.60
N ILE A 426 -1.03 -0.24 -33.17
CA ILE A 426 -0.12 -1.26 -33.69
C ILE A 426 -0.36 -1.36 -35.21
N PRO A 427 0.36 -0.56 -36.02
CA PRO A 427 0.03 -0.40 -37.44
C PRO A 427 0.10 -1.70 -38.25
N SER A 428 1.04 -2.60 -37.93
CA SER A 428 1.20 -3.87 -38.65
C SER A 428 0.04 -4.85 -38.43
N GLN A 429 -0.76 -4.64 -37.39
CA GLN A 429 -1.86 -5.52 -36.99
C GLN A 429 -3.25 -4.88 -37.15
N ASP A 430 -3.34 -3.62 -37.60
CA ASP A 430 -4.58 -2.82 -37.59
C ASP A 430 -5.29 -2.88 -36.22
N ALA A 431 -4.49 -2.86 -35.15
CA ALA A 431 -4.94 -3.07 -33.77
C ALA A 431 -4.56 -1.89 -32.86
N ARG A 432 -5.17 -1.87 -31.67
CA ARG A 432 -4.87 -0.88 -30.63
C ARG A 432 -4.84 -1.54 -29.25
N VAL A 433 -3.88 -1.14 -28.43
CA VAL A 433 -3.70 -1.64 -27.05
C VAL A 433 -3.56 -0.50 -26.07
N ASN A 434 -3.82 -0.75 -24.79
CA ASN A 434 -3.43 0.19 -23.75
C ASN A 434 -1.92 0.08 -23.50
N ALA A 435 -1.31 1.15 -23.03
CA ALA A 435 0.09 1.16 -22.64
C ALA A 435 0.33 2.09 -21.45
N VAL A 436 1.45 1.91 -20.77
CA VAL A 436 1.95 2.82 -19.73
C VAL A 436 3.34 3.30 -20.10
N ILE A 437 3.58 4.60 -19.92
CA ILE A 437 4.88 5.23 -20.06
C ILE A 437 5.40 5.59 -18.67
N TYR A 438 6.54 5.02 -18.30
CA TYR A 438 7.35 5.39 -17.14
C TYR A 438 8.42 6.38 -17.59
N TYR A 439 8.62 7.47 -16.87
CA TYR A 439 9.58 8.50 -17.28
C TYR A 439 10.22 9.23 -16.11
N PRO A 440 11.41 9.82 -16.30
CA PRO A 440 12.06 10.62 -15.27
C PRO A 440 11.20 11.86 -15.01
N ALA A 441 10.79 12.03 -13.76
CA ALA A 441 9.88 13.08 -13.32
C ALA A 441 10.42 13.85 -12.12
N THR A 442 9.81 15.01 -11.91
CA THR A 442 10.07 15.87 -10.74
C THR A 442 9.50 15.31 -9.43
N ARG A 443 8.49 14.42 -9.52
CA ARG A 443 7.82 13.76 -8.39
C ARG A 443 7.20 12.42 -8.79
N GLU A 444 6.97 11.54 -7.81
CA GLU A 444 6.35 10.22 -7.99
C GLU A 444 4.83 10.35 -8.23
N ALA A 445 4.40 10.50 -9.48
CA ALA A 445 2.98 10.64 -9.78
C ALA A 445 2.59 10.34 -11.24
N THR A 446 1.30 10.05 -11.43
CA THR A 446 0.68 10.04 -12.76
C THR A 446 0.69 11.45 -13.35
N ASN A 447 1.07 11.58 -14.62
CA ASN A 447 1.14 12.84 -15.36
C ASN A 447 2.08 13.92 -14.75
N ALA A 448 3.02 13.54 -13.87
CA ALA A 448 4.01 14.45 -13.31
C ALA A 448 4.79 15.25 -14.39
N PRO A 449 5.29 16.46 -14.06
CA PRO A 449 6.22 17.16 -14.94
C PRO A 449 7.50 16.34 -15.14
N ILE A 450 7.92 16.20 -16.41
CA ILE A 450 9.17 15.54 -16.78
C ILE A 450 10.35 16.23 -16.09
N ALA A 451 11.28 15.44 -15.55
CA ALA A 451 12.47 15.92 -14.87
C ALA A 451 13.35 16.78 -15.79
N PRO A 452 14.10 17.75 -15.23
CA PRO A 452 15.20 18.35 -15.97
C PRO A 452 16.26 17.31 -16.36
N GLY A 453 17.03 17.56 -17.42
CA GLY A 453 18.09 16.65 -17.88
C GLY A 453 17.78 15.88 -19.18
N ALA A 454 16.64 16.19 -19.82
CA ALA A 454 16.32 15.73 -21.18
C ALA A 454 17.38 16.21 -22.22
N PRO A 455 17.57 15.48 -23.34
CA PRO A 455 16.77 14.34 -23.79
C PRO A 455 17.10 13.03 -23.08
N PHE A 456 16.08 12.25 -22.74
CA PHE A 456 16.21 10.95 -22.08
C PHE A 456 16.13 9.78 -23.08
N PRO A 457 16.93 8.71 -22.93
CA PRO A 457 16.87 7.55 -23.82
C PRO A 457 15.51 6.84 -23.71
N VAL A 458 15.00 6.38 -24.86
CA VAL A 458 13.74 5.64 -24.94
C VAL A 458 14.00 4.14 -24.83
N ALA A 459 13.15 3.46 -24.08
CA ALA A 459 13.08 2.01 -24.03
C ALA A 459 11.67 1.51 -24.37
N ALA A 460 11.59 0.45 -25.19
CA ALA A 460 10.37 -0.31 -25.41
C ALA A 460 10.44 -1.60 -24.58
N PHE A 461 9.35 -1.93 -23.88
CA PHE A 461 9.26 -3.13 -23.03
C PHE A 461 8.02 -3.95 -23.36
N VAL A 462 8.25 -5.23 -23.67
CA VAL A 462 7.17 -6.21 -23.89
C VAL A 462 7.31 -7.40 -22.95
N HIS A 463 6.20 -7.76 -22.31
CA HIS A 463 6.01 -8.99 -21.55
C HIS A 463 5.53 -10.15 -22.46
N ALA A 464 5.52 -11.38 -21.95
CA ALA A 464 4.88 -12.49 -22.65
C ALA A 464 3.35 -12.29 -22.71
N ASN A 465 2.69 -12.78 -23.76
CA ASN A 465 1.22 -12.83 -23.77
C ASN A 465 0.75 -13.88 -22.75
N ARG A 466 -0.18 -13.49 -21.89
CA ARG A 466 -0.79 -14.36 -20.88
C ARG A 466 -1.54 -15.54 -21.50
N GLY A 467 -1.03 -16.75 -21.23
CA GLY A 467 -1.75 -18.02 -21.31
C GLY A 467 -1.74 -18.78 -19.97
N ALA A 468 -1.35 -18.07 -18.90
CA ALA A 468 -1.03 -18.58 -17.57
C ALA A 468 -2.04 -18.10 -16.53
N PRO A 469 -2.51 -18.97 -15.60
CA PRO A 469 -3.35 -18.52 -14.50
C PRO A 469 -2.56 -17.58 -13.55
N PRO A 470 -3.24 -16.61 -12.92
CA PRO A 470 -2.67 -15.80 -11.84
C PRO A 470 -2.18 -16.66 -10.66
N CYS A 471 -1.31 -16.11 -9.78
CA CYS A 471 -1.02 -16.77 -8.49
C CYS A 471 -2.33 -17.03 -7.73
N PRO A 472 -2.48 -18.16 -7.00
CA PRO A 472 -3.65 -18.37 -6.15
C PRO A 472 -3.86 -17.17 -5.21
N GLY A 473 -5.02 -16.52 -5.29
CA GLY A 473 -5.32 -15.31 -4.50
C GLY A 473 -4.96 -13.98 -5.17
N THR A 474 -4.60 -13.96 -6.45
CA THR A 474 -4.53 -12.71 -7.25
C THR A 474 -5.77 -12.58 -8.15
N PRO A 475 -6.25 -11.37 -8.48
CA PRO A 475 -7.39 -11.16 -9.36
C PRO A 475 -7.21 -11.89 -10.70
N THR A 476 -8.25 -12.60 -11.14
CA THR A 476 -8.30 -13.31 -12.43
C THR A 476 -8.47 -12.38 -13.62
N ASP A 477 -7.98 -11.15 -13.53
CA ASP A 477 -8.29 -10.14 -14.52
C ASP A 477 -7.27 -10.21 -15.67
N ASP A 478 -7.76 -10.67 -16.82
CA ASP A 478 -6.99 -11.04 -18.02
C ASP A 478 -6.42 -9.83 -18.80
N GLY A 479 -6.30 -8.64 -18.21
CA GLY A 479 -6.14 -7.37 -18.93
C GLY A 479 -5.04 -6.40 -18.49
N ASN A 480 -3.96 -6.86 -17.83
CA ASN A 480 -2.97 -5.97 -17.21
C ASN A 480 -1.49 -6.35 -17.48
N ASP A 481 -1.15 -7.02 -18.58
CA ASP A 481 0.25 -7.38 -18.90
C ASP A 481 1.18 -6.15 -18.99
N LEU A 482 0.60 -4.97 -19.26
CA LEU A 482 1.29 -3.67 -19.27
C LEU A 482 1.89 -3.24 -17.92
N LEU A 483 1.49 -3.88 -16.81
CA LEU A 483 1.97 -3.60 -15.46
C LEU A 483 2.90 -4.70 -14.93
N GLU A 484 3.12 -5.81 -15.64
CA GLU A 484 3.81 -6.98 -15.07
C GLU A 484 5.26 -6.73 -14.67
N LEU A 485 5.92 -5.64 -15.07
CA LEU A 485 7.26 -5.29 -14.56
C LEU A 485 7.33 -3.86 -13.98
N ASP A 486 6.19 -3.31 -13.52
CA ASP A 486 6.06 -1.94 -13.00
C ASP A 486 7.22 -1.53 -12.06
N THR A 487 7.60 -2.41 -11.12
CA THR A 487 8.74 -2.24 -10.19
C THR A 487 10.05 -1.92 -10.93
N ILE A 488 10.47 -2.81 -11.85
CA ILE A 488 11.72 -2.66 -12.61
C ILE A 488 11.64 -1.44 -13.54
N LEU A 489 10.50 -1.20 -14.20
CA LEU A 489 10.37 -0.12 -15.17
C LEU A 489 10.36 1.26 -14.51
N ARG A 490 9.76 1.40 -13.33
CA ARG A 490 9.86 2.63 -12.50
C ARG A 490 11.28 2.88 -12.06
N HIS A 491 12.00 1.85 -11.64
CA HIS A 491 13.40 1.99 -11.28
C HIS A 491 14.22 2.58 -12.43
N LEU A 492 14.06 2.06 -13.66
CA LEU A 492 14.73 2.63 -14.84
C LEU A 492 14.31 4.08 -15.11
N ALA A 493 13.04 4.43 -14.89
CA ALA A 493 12.59 5.81 -15.02
C ALA A 493 13.31 6.75 -14.03
N ARG A 494 13.53 6.33 -12.79
CA ARG A 494 14.31 7.11 -11.81
C ARG A 494 15.78 7.26 -12.20
N TRP A 495 16.31 6.30 -12.96
CA TRP A 495 17.66 6.33 -13.55
C TRP A 495 17.78 7.06 -14.89
N GLY A 496 16.70 7.71 -15.34
CA GLY A 496 16.75 8.61 -16.47
C GLY A 496 16.36 7.97 -17.80
N TYR A 497 15.55 6.91 -17.81
CA TYR A 497 15.05 6.26 -19.03
C TYR A 497 13.54 6.49 -19.19
N VAL A 498 13.08 6.71 -20.42
CA VAL A 498 11.65 6.76 -20.73
C VAL A 498 11.23 5.41 -21.28
N VAL A 499 10.49 4.63 -20.50
CA VAL A 499 10.10 3.27 -20.85
C VAL A 499 8.62 3.22 -21.16
N ILE A 500 8.25 2.65 -22.31
CA ILE A 500 6.86 2.36 -22.65
C ILE A 500 6.62 0.84 -22.57
N SER A 501 5.47 0.46 -22.01
CA SER A 501 5.01 -0.93 -21.95
C SER A 501 3.56 -1.02 -22.40
N GLY A 502 3.33 -1.74 -23.49
CA GLY A 502 2.02 -2.05 -24.03
C GLY A 502 1.43 -3.33 -23.46
N ASP A 503 0.11 -3.39 -23.49
CA ASP A 503 -0.64 -4.54 -23.03
C ASP A 503 -0.51 -5.72 -24.00
N ALA A 504 0.28 -6.72 -23.59
CA ALA A 504 0.50 -7.95 -24.36
C ALA A 504 -0.69 -8.93 -24.29
N SER A 505 -1.62 -8.74 -23.35
CA SER A 505 -2.80 -9.61 -23.17
C SER A 505 -3.88 -9.36 -24.23
N ALA A 506 -3.88 -8.16 -24.82
CA ALA A 506 -4.76 -7.77 -25.91
C ALA A 506 -4.39 -8.41 -27.27
N ALA A 507 -3.44 -9.35 -27.29
CA ALA A 507 -2.92 -9.98 -28.48
C ALA A 507 -3.95 -10.88 -29.18
N PRO A 508 -4.22 -10.70 -30.48
CA PRO A 508 -4.83 -11.76 -31.29
C PRO A 508 -3.89 -12.98 -31.36
N PRO A 509 -4.42 -14.21 -31.48
CA PRO A 509 -3.58 -15.41 -31.54
C PRO A 509 -2.66 -15.39 -32.78
N GLY A 510 -1.35 -15.24 -32.57
CA GLY A 510 -0.33 -15.25 -33.61
C GLY A 510 1.12 -15.24 -33.09
N PRO A 511 2.09 -15.82 -33.82
CA PRO A 511 3.46 -16.06 -33.32
C PRO A 511 4.40 -14.83 -33.34
N PHE A 512 3.92 -13.64 -33.74
CA PHE A 512 4.76 -12.45 -33.93
C PHE A 512 4.26 -11.19 -33.19
N PHE A 513 3.18 -11.29 -32.42
CA PHE A 513 2.55 -10.10 -31.83
C PHE A 513 3.49 -9.29 -30.93
N GLN A 514 4.34 -9.93 -30.13
CA GLN A 514 5.31 -9.24 -29.27
C GLN A 514 6.34 -8.43 -30.06
N ILE A 515 6.73 -8.91 -31.25
CA ILE A 515 7.65 -8.19 -32.15
C ILE A 515 6.97 -6.92 -32.68
N ASP A 516 5.74 -7.07 -33.17
CA ASP A 516 4.93 -5.97 -33.68
C ASP A 516 4.63 -4.93 -32.59
N LEU A 517 4.29 -5.38 -31.38
CA LEU A 517 4.01 -4.53 -30.24
C LEU A 517 5.25 -3.72 -29.84
N MET A 518 6.42 -4.38 -29.70
CA MET A 518 7.66 -3.69 -29.32
C MET A 518 8.11 -2.66 -30.36
N GLN A 519 7.91 -2.96 -31.65
CA GLN A 519 8.15 -1.99 -32.72
C GLN A 519 7.19 -0.80 -32.61
N ALA A 520 5.89 -1.07 -32.43
CA ALA A 520 4.88 -0.03 -32.30
C ALA A 520 5.11 0.88 -31.08
N GLU A 521 5.55 0.33 -29.96
CA GLU A 521 5.95 1.06 -28.75
C GLU A 521 7.08 2.06 -29.02
N ALA A 522 8.16 1.59 -29.66
CA ALA A 522 9.29 2.43 -30.00
C ALA A 522 8.87 3.54 -31.00
N GLU A 523 8.14 3.18 -32.05
CA GLU A 523 7.63 4.13 -33.05
C GLU A 523 6.68 5.16 -32.44
N TYR A 524 5.82 4.75 -31.51
CA TYR A 524 4.94 5.65 -30.78
C TYR A 524 5.73 6.71 -30.02
N MET A 525 6.77 6.32 -29.28
CA MET A 525 7.61 7.27 -28.55
C MET A 525 8.43 8.17 -29.48
N ILE A 526 8.89 7.66 -30.63
CA ILE A 526 9.52 8.50 -31.67
C ILE A 526 8.54 9.57 -32.17
N ALA A 527 7.29 9.20 -32.43
CA ALA A 527 6.25 10.12 -32.85
C ALA A 527 5.93 11.16 -31.77
N GLU A 528 5.81 10.75 -30.50
CA GLU A 528 5.61 11.64 -29.36
C GLU A 528 6.71 12.69 -29.23
N ASN A 529 7.97 12.36 -29.54
CA ASN A 529 9.08 13.31 -29.51
C ASN A 529 8.94 14.47 -30.52
N THR A 530 8.15 14.29 -31.58
CA THR A 530 7.97 15.28 -32.65
C THR A 530 6.54 15.83 -32.72
N ARG A 531 5.63 15.29 -31.93
CA ARG A 531 4.22 15.68 -31.92
C ARG A 531 4.03 16.96 -31.10
N GLY A 532 3.61 18.03 -31.78
CA GLY A 532 3.27 19.30 -31.13
C GLY A 532 2.31 19.13 -29.96
N GLY A 533 2.68 19.64 -28.79
CA GLY A 533 1.88 19.56 -27.57
C GLY A 533 1.95 18.20 -26.85
N SER A 534 2.79 17.27 -27.30
CA SER A 534 3.17 16.13 -26.46
C SER A 534 4.00 16.62 -25.27
N PRO A 535 3.79 16.09 -24.05
CA PRO A 535 4.71 16.30 -22.93
C PRO A 535 6.15 15.90 -23.26
N PHE A 536 6.34 14.97 -24.20
CA PHE A 536 7.63 14.43 -24.59
C PHE A 536 8.27 15.13 -25.79
N GLU A 537 7.64 16.18 -26.34
CA GLU A 537 8.13 16.93 -27.49
C GLU A 537 9.57 17.42 -27.24
N GLN A 538 10.52 16.96 -28.06
CA GLN A 538 11.96 17.25 -27.98
C GLN A 538 12.61 16.86 -26.64
N ARG A 539 11.99 15.94 -25.88
CA ARG A 539 12.50 15.45 -24.59
C ARG A 539 13.10 14.05 -24.68
N LEU A 540 13.06 13.40 -25.85
CA LEU A 540 13.48 12.01 -26.01
C LEU A 540 14.71 11.91 -26.92
N ARG A 541 15.62 11.00 -26.54
CA ARG A 541 16.73 10.55 -27.36
C ARG A 541 16.28 9.28 -28.08
N THR A 542 15.97 9.43 -29.36
CA THR A 542 15.37 8.39 -30.21
C THR A 542 16.38 7.77 -31.18
N THR A 543 17.67 7.99 -30.95
CA THR A 543 18.78 7.58 -31.82
C THR A 543 19.50 6.32 -31.31
N ASP A 544 19.10 5.79 -30.17
CA ASP A 544 19.72 4.66 -29.49
C ASP A 544 18.69 3.99 -28.58
N ILE A 545 17.65 3.46 -29.21
CA ILE A 545 16.49 2.87 -28.53
C ILE A 545 16.93 1.61 -27.78
N VAL A 546 16.49 1.48 -26.54
CA VAL A 546 16.68 0.28 -25.73
C VAL A 546 15.51 -0.67 -25.98
N LEU A 547 15.80 -1.94 -26.21
CA LEU A 547 14.78 -2.98 -26.27
C LEU A 547 14.88 -3.85 -25.04
N ILE A 548 13.81 -3.88 -24.26
CA ILE A 548 13.70 -4.67 -23.03
C ILE A 548 12.61 -5.70 -23.21
N GLY A 549 12.82 -6.92 -22.73
CA GLY A 549 11.74 -7.91 -22.79
C GLY A 549 11.88 -9.03 -21.78
N HIS A 550 10.73 -9.58 -21.41
CA HIS A 550 10.64 -10.75 -20.54
C HIS A 550 10.09 -11.96 -21.33
N SER A 551 10.68 -13.15 -21.14
CA SER A 551 10.22 -14.39 -21.78
C SER A 551 10.08 -14.23 -23.31
N THR A 552 8.89 -14.43 -23.89
CA THR A 552 8.69 -14.27 -25.35
C THR A 552 8.88 -12.82 -25.81
N GLY A 553 8.64 -11.85 -24.94
CA GLY A 553 9.01 -10.44 -25.17
C GLY A 553 10.53 -10.23 -25.19
N GLY A 554 11.29 -11.03 -24.42
CA GLY A 554 12.75 -11.07 -24.50
C GLY A 554 13.22 -11.56 -25.87
N GLY A 555 12.61 -12.64 -26.39
CA GLY A 555 12.85 -13.08 -27.77
C GLY A 555 12.47 -12.01 -28.81
N ALA A 556 11.40 -11.25 -28.57
CA ALA A 556 11.00 -10.13 -29.42
C ALA A 556 12.05 -9.00 -29.43
N ALA A 557 12.67 -8.67 -28.29
CA ALA A 557 13.74 -7.68 -28.22
C ALA A 557 14.92 -8.04 -29.15
N TYR A 558 15.39 -9.28 -29.08
CA TYR A 558 16.42 -9.79 -29.99
C TYR A 558 15.98 -9.77 -31.46
N ALA A 559 14.73 -10.15 -31.72
CA ALA A 559 14.16 -10.15 -33.06
C ALA A 559 14.08 -8.76 -33.69
N VAL A 560 13.62 -7.77 -32.94
CA VAL A 560 13.50 -6.39 -33.41
C VAL A 560 14.88 -5.78 -33.62
N ALA A 561 15.82 -5.98 -32.70
CA ALA A 561 17.21 -5.53 -32.88
C ALA A 561 17.86 -6.14 -34.13
N ALA A 562 17.75 -7.46 -34.32
CA ALA A 562 18.32 -8.15 -35.48
C ALA A 562 17.69 -7.74 -36.82
N SER A 563 16.47 -7.19 -36.81
CA SER A 563 15.78 -6.76 -38.04
C SER A 563 16.38 -5.50 -38.67
N GLY A 564 17.09 -4.67 -37.88
CA GLY A 564 17.56 -3.36 -38.31
C GLY A 564 16.44 -2.32 -38.55
N ALA A 565 15.20 -2.61 -38.15
CA ALA A 565 14.07 -1.71 -38.31
C ALA A 565 14.15 -0.44 -37.43
N LEU A 566 14.87 -0.54 -36.31
CA LEU A 566 15.07 0.55 -35.35
C LEU A 566 16.56 0.80 -35.16
N ASN A 567 16.91 2.04 -34.79
CA ASN A 567 18.26 2.37 -34.36
C ASN A 567 18.43 1.98 -32.88
N VAL A 568 18.85 0.74 -32.66
CA VAL A 568 18.93 0.12 -31.33
C VAL A 568 20.29 0.39 -30.70
N GLY A 569 20.28 0.94 -29.48
CA GLY A 569 21.48 1.22 -28.70
C GLY A 569 21.88 0.08 -27.77
N ALA A 570 20.91 -0.69 -27.26
CA ALA A 570 21.15 -1.80 -26.35
C ALA A 570 19.94 -2.75 -26.29
N VAL A 571 20.20 -4.02 -25.96
CA VAL A 571 19.17 -5.05 -25.71
C VAL A 571 19.33 -5.60 -24.30
N ALA A 572 18.25 -5.65 -23.51
CA ALA A 572 18.24 -6.27 -22.19
C ALA A 572 17.08 -7.25 -22.06
N ALA A 573 17.36 -8.54 -21.88
CA ALA A 573 16.32 -9.56 -21.85
C ALA A 573 16.32 -10.36 -20.54
N LEU A 574 15.15 -10.47 -19.92
CA LEU A 574 14.89 -11.26 -18.73
C LEU A 574 14.32 -12.61 -19.14
N VAL A 575 15.04 -13.69 -18.81
CA VAL A 575 14.68 -15.09 -19.12
C VAL A 575 14.10 -15.28 -20.53
N PRO A 576 14.79 -14.81 -21.59
CA PRO A 576 14.21 -14.80 -22.94
C PRO A 576 13.87 -16.20 -23.43
N SER A 577 12.75 -16.28 -24.16
CA SER A 577 12.27 -17.49 -24.81
C SER A 577 11.93 -17.24 -26.28
N GLY A 578 11.84 -18.31 -27.07
CA GLY A 578 11.60 -18.25 -28.52
C GLY A 578 12.85 -18.53 -29.35
N GLN A 579 12.85 -18.10 -30.61
CA GLN A 579 13.97 -18.34 -31.53
C GLN A 579 15.13 -17.38 -31.26
N THR A 580 16.34 -17.92 -31.14
CA THR A 580 17.56 -17.14 -31.00
C THR A 580 17.90 -16.38 -32.28
N ARG A 581 18.27 -15.11 -32.13
CA ARG A 581 18.69 -14.22 -33.21
C ARG A 581 19.85 -13.37 -32.72
N SER A 582 20.96 -13.38 -33.44
CA SER A 582 22.12 -12.53 -33.12
C SER A 582 21.78 -11.07 -33.38
N VAL A 583 22.18 -10.19 -32.47
CA VAL A 583 22.06 -8.74 -32.62
C VAL A 583 23.37 -8.10 -33.11
N GLY A 584 24.30 -8.91 -33.60
CA GLY A 584 25.63 -8.47 -34.00
C GLY A 584 26.38 -7.85 -32.83
N ASN A 585 26.93 -6.65 -33.06
CA ASN A 585 27.71 -5.87 -32.08
C ASN A 585 26.88 -4.89 -31.24
N ILE A 586 25.55 -5.00 -31.27
CA ILE A 586 24.69 -4.22 -30.37
C ILE A 586 24.91 -4.76 -28.94
N PRO A 587 25.25 -3.92 -27.95
CA PRO A 587 25.40 -4.36 -26.58
C PRO A 587 24.18 -5.13 -26.09
N SER A 588 24.38 -6.32 -25.52
CA SER A 588 23.29 -7.16 -25.01
C SER A 588 23.52 -7.63 -23.59
N LEU A 589 22.51 -7.51 -22.72
CA LEU A 589 22.43 -8.15 -21.41
C LEU A 589 21.35 -9.24 -21.45
N THR A 590 21.72 -10.45 -21.07
CA THR A 590 20.76 -11.54 -20.86
C THR A 590 20.75 -11.94 -19.39
N VAL A 591 19.56 -12.04 -18.81
CA VAL A 591 19.37 -12.57 -17.45
C VAL A 591 18.80 -13.97 -17.53
N ALA A 592 19.48 -14.92 -16.89
CA ALA A 592 19.10 -16.30 -16.68
C ALA A 592 18.80 -16.55 -15.20
N VAL A 593 18.09 -17.63 -14.91
CA VAL A 593 17.77 -18.06 -13.55
C VAL A 593 17.91 -19.57 -13.42
N THR A 594 18.19 -20.08 -12.23
CA THR A 594 18.49 -21.52 -12.05
C THR A 594 17.26 -22.39 -11.76
N ARG A 595 16.09 -21.80 -11.48
CA ARG A 595 14.82 -22.52 -11.23
C ARG A 595 13.80 -22.30 -12.35
N ASP A 596 14.28 -22.11 -13.58
CA ASP A 596 13.46 -22.15 -14.79
C ASP A 596 13.34 -23.60 -15.29
N ASP A 597 12.72 -24.46 -14.48
CA ASP A 597 12.67 -25.92 -14.65
C ASP A 597 11.41 -26.43 -15.38
N GLY A 598 10.53 -25.51 -15.80
CA GLY A 598 9.27 -25.79 -16.47
C GLY A 598 9.34 -26.11 -17.96
N THR A 599 8.17 -26.27 -18.58
CA THR A 599 7.95 -26.43 -20.04
C THR A 599 8.50 -25.29 -20.91
N PHE A 600 8.96 -24.20 -20.30
CA PHE A 600 9.49 -23.00 -20.97
C PHE A 600 11.02 -22.96 -21.07
N GLY A 601 11.72 -23.96 -20.50
CA GLY A 601 13.15 -24.30 -20.63
C GLY A 601 14.12 -23.18 -21.05
N GLY A 602 15.01 -22.79 -20.13
CA GLY A 602 15.97 -21.70 -20.25
C GLY A 602 16.74 -21.61 -21.58
N ASN A 603 16.34 -20.65 -22.42
CA ASN A 603 17.06 -20.29 -23.66
C ASN A 603 18.06 -19.15 -23.45
N ALA A 604 18.13 -18.55 -22.26
CA ALA A 604 18.97 -17.39 -21.95
C ALA A 604 20.44 -17.59 -22.39
N THR A 605 21.07 -18.71 -22.02
CA THR A 605 22.44 -19.02 -22.44
C THR A 605 22.57 -19.16 -23.97
N ALA A 606 21.54 -19.67 -24.66
CA ALA A 606 21.54 -19.79 -26.11
C ALA A 606 21.43 -18.42 -26.81
N PHE A 607 20.64 -17.49 -26.26
CA PHE A 607 20.58 -16.10 -26.72
C PHE A 607 21.94 -15.41 -26.55
N TYR A 608 22.54 -15.49 -25.35
CA TYR A 608 23.87 -14.96 -25.08
C TYR A 608 24.92 -15.50 -26.06
N ASN A 609 24.99 -16.82 -26.25
CA ASN A 609 25.96 -17.45 -27.14
C ASN A 609 25.76 -17.08 -28.62
N SER A 610 24.57 -16.64 -29.02
CA SER A 610 24.30 -16.25 -30.40
C SER A 610 24.82 -14.85 -30.77
N CYS A 611 25.18 -14.03 -29.79
CA CYS A 611 25.58 -12.63 -30.01
C CYS A 611 27.10 -12.45 -30.12
N GLU A 612 27.51 -11.38 -30.82
CA GLU A 612 28.90 -10.91 -30.82
C GLU A 612 29.14 -9.97 -29.63
N SER A 613 30.39 -9.62 -29.35
CA SER A 613 30.71 -8.66 -28.30
C SER A 613 30.29 -7.23 -28.70
N PRO A 614 29.88 -6.38 -27.74
CA PRO A 614 29.83 -6.65 -26.30
C PRO A 614 28.56 -7.39 -25.84
N LYS A 615 28.71 -8.44 -25.03
CA LYS A 615 27.59 -9.22 -24.49
C LYS A 615 27.81 -9.65 -23.04
N HIS A 616 26.72 -9.74 -22.30
CA HIS A 616 26.69 -10.05 -20.86
C HIS A 616 25.62 -11.09 -20.55
N LEU A 617 25.94 -12.01 -19.65
CA LEU A 617 25.02 -12.99 -19.08
C LEU A 617 25.10 -12.90 -17.55
N LEU A 618 23.95 -12.62 -16.93
CA LEU A 618 23.77 -12.74 -15.48
C LEU A 618 22.93 -13.98 -15.21
N THR A 619 23.38 -14.89 -14.36
CA THR A 619 22.57 -16.00 -13.85
C THR A 619 22.27 -15.77 -12.37
N ILE A 620 20.98 -15.74 -12.01
CA ILE A 620 20.51 -15.56 -10.63
C ILE A 620 20.17 -16.93 -10.03
N GLY A 621 20.98 -17.36 -9.06
CA GLY A 621 20.80 -18.60 -8.31
C GLY A 621 19.55 -18.57 -7.43
N GLY A 622 18.74 -19.63 -7.50
CA GLY A 622 17.50 -19.76 -6.75
C GLY A 622 16.31 -18.97 -7.29
N ALA A 623 16.51 -18.08 -8.28
CA ALA A 623 15.44 -17.35 -8.96
C ALA A 623 14.67 -18.26 -9.94
N ASN A 624 13.45 -17.87 -10.27
CA ASN A 624 12.54 -18.60 -11.17
C ASN A 624 12.05 -17.70 -12.33
N HIS A 625 11.32 -18.27 -13.29
CA HIS A 625 11.00 -17.60 -14.55
C HIS A 625 10.15 -16.35 -14.35
N PHE A 626 9.07 -16.44 -13.58
CA PHE A 626 8.16 -15.33 -13.35
C PHE A 626 8.51 -14.47 -12.14
N GLY A 627 9.65 -14.70 -11.49
CA GLY A 627 10.08 -13.91 -10.32
C GLY A 627 10.42 -12.45 -10.63
N PHE A 628 10.46 -12.07 -11.92
CA PHE A 628 10.59 -10.67 -12.34
C PHE A 628 9.26 -9.95 -12.50
N THR A 629 8.14 -10.67 -12.47
CA THR A 629 6.83 -10.09 -12.76
C THR A 629 6.10 -9.59 -11.51
N GLU A 630 4.99 -8.88 -11.66
CA GLU A 630 4.19 -8.40 -10.53
C GLU A 630 3.26 -9.50 -9.97
N SER A 631 2.57 -10.25 -10.83
CA SER A 631 1.43 -11.06 -10.36
C SER A 631 1.37 -12.51 -10.87
N LEU A 632 2.34 -12.92 -11.70
CA LEU A 632 2.30 -14.24 -12.35
C LEU A 632 3.05 -15.30 -11.55
N CYS A 633 2.39 -16.44 -11.31
CA CYS A 633 2.99 -17.66 -10.79
C CYS A 633 2.51 -18.83 -11.65
N PHE A 634 3.42 -19.53 -12.32
CA PHE A 634 3.05 -20.71 -13.12
C PHE A 634 3.29 -21.98 -12.32
N GLY A 635 2.34 -22.91 -12.27
CA GLY A 635 2.47 -24.15 -11.49
C GLY A 635 3.55 -25.13 -11.98
N SER A 636 4.23 -24.81 -13.09
CA SER A 636 5.43 -25.50 -13.57
C SER A 636 6.66 -24.59 -13.60
N ASP A 637 6.58 -23.39 -13.03
CA ASP A 637 7.75 -22.56 -12.75
C ASP A 637 8.38 -23.06 -11.45
N GLY A 638 9.69 -23.25 -11.40
CA GLY A 638 10.33 -23.87 -10.25
C GLY A 638 10.11 -23.05 -8.99
N ASP A 639 9.90 -23.72 -7.85
CA ASP A 639 9.75 -23.02 -6.57
C ASP A 639 11.01 -22.19 -6.30
N PRO A 640 10.89 -20.85 -6.19
CA PRO A 640 12.02 -19.98 -6.01
C PRO A 640 12.61 -20.16 -4.61
N LEU A 641 13.94 -20.10 -4.51
CA LEU A 641 14.68 -20.15 -3.25
C LEU A 641 14.98 -18.75 -2.70
N ILE A 642 14.76 -17.71 -3.50
CA ILE A 642 14.91 -16.30 -3.11
C ILE A 642 13.63 -15.53 -3.44
N ALA A 643 13.31 -14.52 -2.62
CA ALA A 643 12.06 -13.79 -2.75
C ALA A 643 11.96 -13.06 -4.09
N ARG A 644 10.74 -12.96 -4.65
CA ARG A 644 10.43 -12.25 -5.91
C ARG A 644 11.07 -10.85 -5.96
N HIS A 645 10.89 -10.08 -4.89
CA HIS A 645 11.56 -8.80 -4.72
C HIS A 645 13.07 -8.81 -4.94
N ASP A 646 13.77 -9.78 -4.35
CA ASP A 646 15.22 -9.85 -4.46
C ASP A 646 15.63 -10.17 -5.91
N GLN A 647 14.85 -11.00 -6.61
CA GLN A 647 15.03 -11.26 -8.05
C GLN A 647 14.87 -9.96 -8.87
N GLN A 648 13.85 -9.16 -8.58
CA GLN A 648 13.60 -7.86 -9.25
C GLN A 648 14.70 -6.84 -8.93
N ARG A 649 15.15 -6.72 -7.68
CA ARG A 649 16.26 -5.82 -7.28
C ARG A 649 17.55 -6.17 -7.98
N ILE A 650 17.88 -7.46 -8.08
CA ILE A 650 19.07 -7.94 -8.79
C ILE A 650 18.95 -7.59 -10.28
N ALA A 651 17.82 -7.90 -10.92
CA ALA A 651 17.60 -7.57 -12.33
C ALA A 651 17.69 -6.05 -12.60
N ALA A 652 17.03 -5.24 -11.78
CA ALA A 652 17.04 -3.78 -11.90
C ALA A 652 18.46 -3.20 -11.75
N ALA A 653 19.26 -3.70 -10.81
CA ALA A 653 20.63 -3.26 -10.59
C ALA A 653 21.52 -3.54 -11.80
N TYR A 654 21.50 -4.77 -12.33
CA TYR A 654 22.32 -5.15 -13.48
C TYR A 654 21.86 -4.49 -14.78
N MET A 655 20.55 -4.34 -14.99
CA MET A 655 20.03 -3.56 -16.11
C MET A 655 20.46 -2.10 -16.03
N THR A 656 20.40 -1.49 -14.84
CA THR A 656 20.85 -0.12 -14.63
C THR A 656 22.34 0.02 -14.90
N ALA A 657 23.18 -0.84 -14.32
CA ALA A 657 24.63 -0.85 -14.57
C ALA A 657 24.93 -0.98 -16.07
N PHE A 658 24.24 -1.89 -16.76
CA PHE A 658 24.38 -2.13 -18.19
C PHE A 658 24.05 -0.89 -19.03
N LEU A 659 22.89 -0.28 -18.79
CA LEU A 659 22.47 0.88 -19.56
C LEU A 659 23.31 2.12 -19.22
N GLN A 660 23.69 2.32 -17.95
CA GLN A 660 24.58 3.43 -17.58
C GLN A 660 25.96 3.29 -18.24
N HIS A 661 26.49 2.07 -18.35
CA HIS A 661 27.77 1.83 -19.02
C HIS A 661 27.68 2.13 -20.53
N TYR A 662 26.76 1.48 -21.25
CA TYR A 662 26.73 1.55 -22.72
C TYR A 662 26.06 2.80 -23.29
N LEU A 663 25.08 3.38 -22.59
CA LEU A 663 24.34 4.55 -23.10
C LEU A 663 24.74 5.88 -22.46
N ARG A 664 25.47 5.85 -21.35
CA ARG A 664 25.96 7.06 -20.67
C ARG A 664 27.48 7.10 -20.47
N GLY A 665 28.20 6.03 -20.81
CA GLY A 665 29.66 5.98 -20.70
C GLY A 665 30.17 6.01 -19.25
N ALA A 666 29.33 5.61 -18.29
CA ALA A 666 29.69 5.63 -16.87
C ALA A 666 30.66 4.47 -16.56
N ALA A 667 31.94 4.80 -16.40
CA ALA A 667 33.03 3.83 -16.27
C ALA A 667 32.90 2.90 -15.05
N GLY A 668 32.31 3.37 -13.96
CA GLY A 668 32.18 2.61 -12.71
C GLY A 668 31.29 1.37 -12.78
N TYR A 669 30.48 1.21 -13.83
CA TYR A 669 29.57 0.06 -13.96
C TYR A 669 30.16 -1.11 -14.77
N ALA A 670 31.31 -0.92 -15.44
CA ALA A 670 31.96 -2.00 -16.19
C ALA A 670 32.40 -3.16 -15.27
N GLU A 671 32.86 -2.84 -14.07
CA GLU A 671 33.32 -3.81 -13.08
C GLU A 671 32.16 -4.66 -12.54
N VAL A 672 30.98 -4.06 -12.36
CA VAL A 672 29.75 -4.78 -12.00
C VAL A 672 29.38 -5.79 -13.09
N LEU A 673 29.41 -5.37 -14.36
CA LEU A 673 29.01 -6.20 -15.50
C LEU A 673 29.98 -7.34 -15.82
N THR A 674 31.19 -7.29 -15.29
CA THR A 674 32.22 -8.33 -15.44
C THR A 674 32.37 -9.21 -14.20
N GLY A 675 31.61 -8.93 -13.14
CA GLY A 675 31.74 -9.59 -11.84
C GLY A 675 33.05 -9.25 -11.11
N ALA A 676 33.74 -8.17 -11.52
CA ALA A 676 34.97 -7.72 -10.88
C ALA A 676 34.73 -6.96 -9.57
N THR A 677 33.50 -6.51 -9.32
CA THR A 677 33.07 -5.88 -8.08
C THR A 677 31.66 -6.33 -7.74
N ASP A 678 31.47 -6.74 -6.48
CA ASP A 678 30.17 -7.07 -5.94
C ASP A 678 29.32 -5.80 -5.79
N VAL A 679 28.01 -5.93 -6.04
CA VAL A 679 27.06 -4.85 -5.79
C VAL A 679 26.65 -4.90 -4.33
N GLU A 680 26.83 -3.77 -3.63
CA GLU A 680 26.41 -3.63 -2.24
C GLU A 680 24.96 -4.07 -2.04
N SER A 681 24.70 -4.84 -0.98
CA SER A 681 23.41 -5.47 -0.61
C SER A 681 22.99 -6.69 -1.43
N LEU A 682 23.80 -7.10 -2.43
CA LEU A 682 23.55 -8.31 -3.22
C LEU A 682 24.51 -9.46 -2.91
N GLU A 683 25.48 -9.28 -2.00
CA GLU A 683 26.49 -10.28 -1.60
C GLU A 683 25.91 -11.60 -1.07
N PRO A 684 24.72 -11.64 -0.42
CA PRO A 684 24.14 -12.90 0.05
C PRO A 684 23.59 -13.80 -1.07
N PHE A 685 23.42 -13.28 -2.29
CA PHE A 685 22.80 -14.02 -3.39
C PHE A 685 23.84 -14.73 -4.26
N ASP A 686 23.47 -15.89 -4.80
CA ASP A 686 24.31 -16.65 -5.72
C ASP A 686 24.18 -16.04 -7.12
N LEU A 687 25.16 -15.22 -7.53
CA LEU A 687 25.16 -14.51 -8.81
C LEU A 687 26.36 -14.95 -9.66
N GLU A 688 26.09 -15.44 -10.88
CA GLU A 688 27.13 -15.74 -11.87
C GLU A 688 27.09 -14.71 -13.00
N VAL A 689 28.22 -14.05 -13.25
CA VAL A 689 28.34 -13.02 -14.30
C VAL A 689 29.35 -13.48 -15.34
N GLN A 690 28.95 -13.48 -16.62
CA GLN A 690 29.81 -13.73 -17.77
C GLN A 690 29.76 -12.55 -18.73
N ALA A 691 30.91 -12.12 -19.24
CA ALA A 691 30.99 -10.99 -20.16
C ALA A 691 32.05 -11.23 -21.24
N GLU A 692 31.72 -10.82 -22.46
CA GLU A 692 32.67 -10.65 -23.57
C GLU A 692 32.55 -9.20 -24.02
N THR A 693 33.54 -8.37 -23.68
CA THR A 693 33.54 -6.91 -23.90
C THR A 693 34.20 -6.51 -25.21
#